data_AF-A0A8T6Y5S3-F1
#
_entry.id   AF-A0A8T6Y5S3-F1
#
_cell.length_a   1.000
_cell.length_b   1.000
_cell.length_c   1.000
_cell.angle_alpha   90.00
_cell.angle_beta   90.00
_cell.angle_gamma   90.00
#
_symmetry.space_group_name_H-M   'P 1'
#
loop_
_entity.id
_entity.type
_entity.pdbx_description
1 polymer ?
#
loop_
_entity_poly.entity_id
_entity_poly.type
_entity_poly.pdbx_seq_one_letter_code
_entity_poly.pdbx_strand_id
1 'polypeptide(L)'
;MVSDSDLDGLFDLYEWRLGSDPRSKDTDSDGLEDLQEVISGSDITNADTDGDFMFDGTELTMQTSPTNPDLDGDGISDGYELLFKTDPKNGDTDGDNLLDGFEVGMRINPLSNDTDGDTVLDSTELDVGLNPNSGDSDGDGVPDSLDLDYEVELTHKVYMAIDEVGNKTRFIDKMINMVDLQVVEPMTLLSSYKSARYIVLVGDPNAENGTAGSIIRSLLEDTPGLLERISTSDDFHITVRYGKWAQTQTIVMLSKPFPSDHIRVAGILRSMRMTVDDGAVAAQYLNPRSCFMMDDVDTVMQTDTEIWTKLDEMATFNVAITKFSEDDTPYRLENGNGLEPGDEPLAKYITVDVSESIQTNLTDMVTSSNIKVYYTLEELDMTGDGDADDPDDINEETLSIYRYDEEEGVWVKVREDLPWVTATGVNTTDVELYGIQYAGYVWADISHFSHFGAGGKPNTFLPTLANAGDDIDGLTNQIIDFDGTGSEGNGELNYTWTFHHRSQLVTMYGSNPTFAFTDTGDYVVTLIIRDEYNVVDGDTVFVHITSMAEAMFDLTVGPVRDEHDEPVVDAPVRVSVSGFRYFGRTVFDGTAEIEMPVAFQGRTVDVLVVKSGYETMEFETTITSEGTLEPALPTMYTELSAVVAHGGLDRNAYVGIPMTMDGSLSWGNGGIVNYTWTFTHKGGTRVLHGEAPEFTFEEEGTYPVTLNVTDFRGQSDETVVTISVLPAPSTDFTLFVGPVMDQHNLPVVGAQVDLYIGDEEYYETTLNDGVAYVDLPGSARGMDVTVRVRGDKIDPIEYDTTITEEGSLEGGGRPHRQEHRKARGPRCRGGRVPGLDHRRRHRRHRRAAVGVPHTDKAYRGTETGLLRGAGEGGRGARGGDRSHGR
;
A
#
# COMPACT_ATOMS: atom_id res chain seq x y z
N MET A 1 75.57 56.83 22.00
CA MET A 1 74.25 56.65 21.37
C MET A 1 73.88 55.22 21.68
N VAL A 2 72.72 55.00 22.27
CA VAL A 2 72.18 53.63 22.37
C VAL A 2 71.80 53.26 20.94
N SER A 3 72.05 52.00 20.56
CA SER A 3 71.60 51.52 19.27
C SER A 3 70.12 51.17 19.38
N ASP A 4 69.44 51.31 18.26
CA ASP A 4 68.08 50.92 17.94
C ASP A 4 68.28 50.41 16.50
N SER A 5 68.19 49.10 16.33
CA SER A 5 68.83 48.39 15.22
C SER A 5 67.87 48.00 14.10
N ASP A 6 66.56 48.00 14.37
CA ASP A 6 65.48 47.83 13.38
C ASP A 6 64.53 49.03 13.27
N LEU A 7 64.61 50.01 14.18
CA LEU A 7 63.90 51.29 14.16
C LEU A 7 62.41 51.21 14.52
N ASP A 8 62.05 50.41 15.53
CA ASP A 8 60.75 50.48 16.23
C ASP A 8 60.70 51.59 17.31
N GLY A 9 61.84 51.89 17.94
CA GLY A 9 62.00 52.89 18.99
C GLY A 9 62.22 52.31 20.39
N LEU A 10 62.21 50.98 20.55
CA LEU A 10 62.90 50.29 21.63
C LEU A 10 64.42 50.33 21.35
N PHE A 11 65.26 50.07 22.35
CA PHE A 11 66.72 50.12 22.17
C PHE A 11 67.33 48.75 22.42
N ASP A 12 68.43 48.42 21.70
CA ASP A 12 69.15 47.12 21.74
C ASP A 12 69.40 46.55 23.16
N LEU A 13 69.52 47.43 24.16
CA LEU A 13 69.83 47.10 25.55
C LEU A 13 68.59 46.88 26.45
N TYR A 14 67.42 47.33 26.01
CA TYR A 14 66.12 47.01 26.61
C TYR A 14 65.56 45.71 26.03
N GLU A 15 65.56 45.56 24.70
CA GLU A 15 65.20 44.30 24.01
C GLU A 15 65.97 43.11 24.60
N TRP A 16 67.31 43.20 24.64
CA TRP A 16 68.16 42.17 25.25
C TRP A 16 67.87 41.87 26.73
N ARG A 17 67.25 42.82 27.47
CA ARG A 17 66.86 42.60 28.87
C ARG A 17 65.50 41.90 28.98
N LEU A 18 64.58 42.22 28.08
CA LEU A 18 63.22 41.72 28.08
C LEU A 18 63.14 40.32 27.43
N GLY A 19 63.90 40.09 26.35
CA GLY A 19 64.07 38.77 25.74
C GLY A 19 64.08 38.77 24.21
N SER A 20 63.73 39.91 23.58
CA SER A 20 63.50 40.03 22.14
C SER A 20 64.76 40.12 21.26
N ASP A 21 64.59 40.05 19.93
CA ASP A 21 65.69 40.17 18.96
C ASP A 21 65.82 41.61 18.47
N PRO A 22 66.94 42.33 18.74
CA PRO A 22 67.22 43.69 18.28
C PRO A 22 67.39 43.89 16.76
N ARG A 23 66.67 43.13 15.95
CA ARG A 23 66.61 43.19 14.48
C ARG A 23 65.21 42.89 13.94
N SER A 24 64.26 42.60 14.82
CA SER A 24 62.87 42.36 14.47
C SER A 24 62.03 43.33 15.29
N LYS A 25 61.36 44.25 14.60
CA LYS A 25 60.48 45.26 15.21
C LYS A 25 59.27 44.65 15.93
N ASP A 26 59.07 43.36 15.74
CA ASP A 26 57.95 42.48 16.08
C ASP A 26 58.64 41.10 16.21
N THR A 27 58.85 40.65 17.43
CA THR A 27 59.79 39.55 17.74
C THR A 27 59.16 38.17 17.58
N ASP A 28 57.89 38.01 17.92
CA ASP A 28 57.16 36.74 17.82
C ASP A 28 56.25 36.65 16.57
N SER A 29 56.15 37.75 15.80
CA SER A 29 55.49 37.83 14.49
C SER A 29 53.97 37.75 14.54
N ASP A 30 53.37 38.32 15.59
CA ASP A 30 51.93 38.37 15.82
C ASP A 30 51.24 39.55 15.11
N GLY A 31 51.99 40.63 14.85
CA GLY A 31 51.54 41.87 14.20
C GLY A 31 51.63 43.14 15.06
N LEU A 32 52.07 43.05 16.31
CA LEU A 32 52.35 44.15 17.23
C LEU A 32 53.86 44.44 17.27
N GLU A 33 54.27 45.70 17.39
CA GLU A 33 55.71 46.01 17.47
C GLU A 33 56.21 45.96 18.94
N ASP A 34 57.43 45.49 19.17
CA ASP A 34 58.12 45.35 20.47
C ASP A 34 57.89 46.56 21.42
N LEU A 35 58.05 47.79 20.93
CA LEU A 35 57.76 49.01 21.70
C LEU A 35 56.28 49.20 22.03
N GLN A 36 55.37 48.81 21.14
CA GLN A 36 53.92 48.91 21.32
C GLN A 36 53.43 47.92 22.37
N GLU A 37 53.97 46.70 22.36
CA GLU A 37 53.75 45.68 23.39
C GLU A 37 54.20 46.12 24.79
N VAL A 38 55.38 46.74 24.89
CA VAL A 38 55.86 47.35 26.14
C VAL A 38 54.94 48.48 26.63
N ILE A 39 54.10 49.06 25.75
CA ILE A 39 53.12 50.11 26.09
C ILE A 39 51.74 49.54 26.45
N SER A 40 51.26 48.49 25.76
CA SER A 40 50.03 47.75 26.13
C SER A 40 50.20 46.95 27.41
N GLY A 41 51.40 46.40 27.63
CA GLY A 41 51.73 45.53 28.76
C GLY A 41 51.83 44.05 28.41
N SER A 42 51.86 43.68 27.12
CA SER A 42 52.01 42.31 26.63
C SER A 42 53.46 41.76 26.74
N ASP A 43 53.64 40.46 26.51
CA ASP A 43 54.94 39.78 26.53
C ASP A 43 55.52 39.67 25.11
N ILE A 44 56.54 40.49 24.83
CA ILE A 44 57.31 40.63 23.57
C ILE A 44 57.98 39.36 23.00
N THR A 45 57.65 38.20 23.54
CA THR A 45 58.15 36.89 23.10
C THR A 45 57.05 35.83 23.01
N ASN A 46 55.79 36.23 23.16
CA ASN A 46 54.62 35.38 23.19
C ASN A 46 53.39 36.04 22.54
N ALA A 47 53.22 35.77 21.23
CA ALA A 47 52.18 36.23 20.30
C ALA A 47 50.68 36.07 20.70
N ASP A 48 50.39 35.60 21.90
CA ASP A 48 49.07 35.36 22.50
C ASP A 48 49.31 35.43 24.02
N THR A 49 49.37 36.66 24.56
CA THR A 49 49.92 36.93 25.90
C THR A 49 49.10 36.32 27.03
N ASP A 50 47.77 36.35 26.94
CA ASP A 50 46.88 35.84 27.98
C ASP A 50 46.33 34.42 27.69
N GLY A 51 46.54 33.90 26.49
CA GLY A 51 46.30 32.49 26.13
C GLY A 51 44.89 32.20 25.66
N ASP A 52 44.25 33.17 25.01
CA ASP A 52 42.83 33.19 24.65
C ASP A 52 42.53 32.71 23.21
N PHE A 53 43.60 32.46 22.43
CA PHE A 53 43.63 32.11 21.00
C PHE A 53 43.42 33.26 20.00
N MET A 54 43.37 34.51 20.43
CA MET A 54 43.65 35.69 19.63
C MET A 54 45.15 36.03 19.69
N PHE A 55 45.61 36.92 18.82
CA PHE A 55 46.98 37.45 18.87
C PHE A 55 46.93 38.92 19.30
N ASP A 56 47.88 39.37 20.12
CA ASP A 56 47.93 40.71 20.74
C ASP A 56 47.75 41.87 19.73
N GLY A 57 48.35 41.76 18.53
CA GLY A 57 48.22 42.70 17.42
C GLY A 57 46.87 42.65 16.70
N THR A 58 46.21 41.49 16.73
CA THR A 58 44.80 41.35 16.28
C THR A 58 43.87 41.98 17.29
N GLU A 59 44.08 41.72 18.58
CA GLU A 59 43.29 42.29 19.66
C GLU A 59 43.34 43.83 19.68
N LEU A 60 44.53 44.42 19.57
CA LEU A 60 44.67 45.88 19.49
C LEU A 60 43.93 46.45 18.26
N THR A 61 43.88 45.70 17.16
CA THR A 61 43.11 46.05 15.95
C THR A 61 41.61 45.94 16.19
N MET A 62 41.17 44.92 16.93
CA MET A 62 39.78 44.71 17.33
C MET A 62 39.36 45.59 18.51
N GLN A 63 40.29 46.26 19.20
CA GLN A 63 40.11 47.03 20.43
C GLN A 63 39.70 46.18 21.64
N THR A 64 40.18 44.94 21.68
CA THR A 64 40.21 44.09 22.88
C THR A 64 41.52 44.32 23.65
N SER A 65 41.96 43.40 24.51
CA SER A 65 42.99 43.67 25.53
C SER A 65 44.00 42.52 25.70
N PRO A 66 45.23 42.64 25.16
CA PRO A 66 46.32 41.63 25.18
C PRO A 66 46.87 41.12 26.52
N THR A 67 46.09 41.25 27.60
CA THR A 67 46.42 40.83 28.97
C THR A 67 45.17 40.45 29.77
N ASN A 68 44.02 40.36 29.11
CA ASN A 68 42.72 40.04 29.68
C ASN A 68 41.88 39.21 28.67
N PRO A 69 41.83 37.87 28.81
CA PRO A 69 41.36 36.93 27.80
C PRO A 69 39.82 36.81 27.72
N ASP A 70 39.08 37.77 28.24
CA ASP A 70 37.60 37.80 28.37
C ASP A 70 37.25 39.24 28.77
N LEU A 71 37.03 40.11 27.78
CA LEU A 71 36.98 41.56 27.96
C LEU A 71 35.72 42.07 28.66
N ASP A 72 34.56 41.50 28.36
CA ASP A 72 33.29 41.88 28.96
C ASP A 72 32.90 41.03 30.19
N GLY A 73 33.51 39.86 30.35
CA GLY A 73 33.42 39.02 31.55
C GLY A 73 32.27 38.01 31.52
N ASP A 74 31.80 37.61 30.34
CA ASP A 74 30.64 36.75 30.17
C ASP A 74 30.93 35.24 30.32
N GLY A 75 32.21 34.85 30.14
CA GLY A 75 32.71 33.48 30.27
C GLY A 75 33.12 32.79 28.96
N ILE A 76 32.99 33.43 27.80
CA ILE A 76 33.72 33.10 26.57
C ILE A 76 35.02 33.94 26.54
N SER A 77 36.06 33.48 25.83
CA SER A 77 37.23 34.34 25.56
C SER A 77 37.10 35.05 24.23
N ASP A 78 37.65 36.25 24.11
CA ASP A 78 37.58 37.09 22.91
C ASP A 78 37.94 36.31 21.62
N GLY A 79 38.95 35.44 21.68
CA GLY A 79 39.39 34.53 20.62
C GLY A 79 38.41 33.39 20.31
N TYR A 80 37.67 32.88 21.30
CA TYR A 80 36.59 31.90 21.10
C TYR A 80 35.30 32.54 20.57
N GLU A 81 35.00 33.77 20.96
CA GLU A 81 33.87 34.53 20.46
C GLU A 81 33.91 34.74 18.94
N LEU A 82 35.10 34.92 18.35
CA LEU A 82 35.26 34.93 16.88
C LEU A 82 34.75 33.65 16.20
N LEU A 83 34.73 32.51 16.89
CA LEU A 83 34.20 31.25 16.38
C LEU A 83 32.67 31.18 16.48
N PHE A 84 32.09 31.71 17.56
CA PHE A 84 30.64 31.82 17.76
C PHE A 84 30.01 33.00 16.98
N LYS A 85 30.82 34.01 16.64
CA LYS A 85 30.51 35.29 16.00
C LYS A 85 29.78 36.31 16.90
N THR A 86 29.98 36.19 18.20
CA THR A 86 29.59 37.19 19.20
C THR A 86 30.51 38.42 19.15
N ASP A 87 30.21 39.49 19.87
CA ASP A 87 31.04 40.71 19.95
C ASP A 87 31.83 40.75 21.27
N PRO A 88 33.19 40.63 21.25
CA PRO A 88 34.07 40.60 22.44
C PRO A 88 34.15 41.86 23.31
N LYS A 89 33.08 42.64 23.36
CA LYS A 89 32.90 43.88 24.13
C LYS A 89 31.48 43.95 24.72
N ASN A 90 30.66 42.96 24.44
CA ASN A 90 29.23 42.92 24.66
C ASN A 90 28.74 41.47 24.69
N GLY A 91 29.03 40.75 25.76
CA GLY A 91 28.57 39.38 26.04
C GLY A 91 27.07 39.25 26.33
N ASP A 92 26.24 39.92 25.54
CA ASP A 92 24.79 39.83 25.34
C ASP A 92 24.58 40.35 23.90
N THR A 93 25.05 39.58 22.92
CA THR A 93 25.27 40.03 21.53
C THR A 93 23.96 40.37 20.81
N ASP A 94 22.87 39.67 21.10
CA ASP A 94 21.55 39.93 20.51
C ASP A 94 20.65 40.85 21.36
N GLY A 95 20.96 41.05 22.64
CA GLY A 95 20.33 42.03 23.52
C GLY A 95 19.10 41.52 24.27
N ASP A 96 18.98 40.21 24.53
CA ASP A 96 17.86 39.59 25.24
C ASP A 96 18.01 39.53 26.77
N ASN A 97 19.17 39.90 27.32
CA ASN A 97 19.58 39.83 28.74
C ASN A 97 20.02 38.44 29.24
N LEU A 98 20.15 37.44 28.38
CA LEU A 98 21.08 36.33 28.60
C LEU A 98 22.51 36.80 28.32
N LEU A 99 23.49 35.98 28.68
CA LEU A 99 24.90 36.23 28.36
C LEU A 99 25.35 35.19 27.34
N ASP A 100 26.16 35.58 26.36
CA ASP A 100 26.52 34.68 25.25
C ASP A 100 27.17 33.39 25.78
N GLY A 101 28.03 33.50 26.80
CA GLY A 101 28.68 32.39 27.51
C GLY A 101 27.72 31.52 28.32
N PHE A 102 26.60 32.07 28.80
CA PHE A 102 25.51 31.28 29.39
C PHE A 102 24.76 30.49 28.31
N GLU A 103 24.44 31.14 27.20
CA GLU A 103 23.69 30.56 26.09
C GLU A 103 24.47 29.45 25.38
N VAL A 104 25.73 29.70 25.01
CA VAL A 104 26.66 28.69 24.49
C VAL A 104 26.80 27.51 25.47
N GLY A 105 26.81 27.80 26.78
CA GLY A 105 26.80 26.78 27.84
C GLY A 105 25.51 25.96 27.92
N MET A 106 24.39 26.52 27.48
CA MET A 106 23.05 25.91 27.45
C MET A 106 22.67 25.33 26.08
N ARG A 107 23.42 25.65 25.02
CA ARG A 107 23.13 25.42 23.58
C ARG A 107 21.99 26.28 23.02
N ILE A 108 21.80 27.45 23.61
CA ILE A 108 20.98 28.53 23.06
C ILE A 108 21.85 29.30 22.04
N ASN A 109 21.26 30.04 21.11
CA ASN A 109 21.98 30.71 20.02
C ASN A 109 22.20 32.20 20.36
N PRO A 110 23.41 32.63 20.76
CA PRO A 110 23.71 34.00 21.25
C PRO A 110 23.72 35.09 20.17
N LEU A 111 23.02 34.83 19.05
CA LEU A 111 22.86 35.72 17.90
C LEU A 111 21.37 35.84 17.53
N SER A 112 20.47 35.34 18.36
CA SER A 112 19.03 35.26 18.13
C SER A 112 18.31 35.11 19.47
N ASN A 113 17.73 36.22 19.94
CA ASN A 113 16.93 36.35 21.16
C ASN A 113 15.63 35.51 21.23
N ASP A 114 15.47 34.63 20.26
CA ASP A 114 14.37 33.72 19.94
C ASP A 114 15.07 32.64 19.09
N THR A 115 15.58 31.59 19.74
CA THR A 115 16.53 30.63 19.16
C THR A 115 15.85 29.66 18.20
N ASP A 116 14.58 29.32 18.42
CA ASP A 116 13.81 28.40 17.56
C ASP A 116 12.80 29.10 16.63
N GLY A 117 12.47 30.36 16.87
CA GLY A 117 11.62 31.19 16.02
C GLY A 117 10.12 31.12 16.32
N ASP A 118 9.70 30.66 17.50
CA ASP A 118 8.28 30.54 17.89
C ASP A 118 7.63 31.87 18.32
N THR A 119 8.42 32.93 18.52
CA THR A 119 8.04 34.28 19.00
C THR A 119 7.95 34.49 20.52
N VAL A 120 8.25 33.48 21.34
CA VAL A 120 8.71 33.69 22.72
C VAL A 120 10.21 34.01 22.69
N LEU A 121 10.71 34.78 23.68
CA LEU A 121 12.14 35.06 23.81
C LEU A 121 12.79 34.02 24.71
N ASP A 122 14.04 33.65 24.42
CA ASP A 122 14.80 32.63 25.16
C ASP A 122 14.87 32.94 26.67
N SER A 123 15.12 34.21 27.03
CA SER A 123 15.03 34.74 28.40
C SER A 123 13.65 34.55 29.06
N THR A 124 12.57 34.69 28.30
CA THR A 124 11.18 34.54 28.80
C THR A 124 10.85 33.09 29.05
N GLU A 125 11.20 32.20 28.12
CA GLU A 125 11.03 30.76 28.27
C GLU A 125 11.76 30.23 29.50
N LEU A 126 13.03 30.61 29.69
CA LEU A 126 13.81 30.20 30.86
C LEU A 126 13.19 30.68 32.18
N ASP A 127 12.52 31.84 32.18
CA ASP A 127 11.81 32.40 33.35
C ASP A 127 10.53 31.61 33.68
N VAL A 128 9.78 31.11 32.68
CA VAL A 128 8.59 30.26 32.89
C VAL A 128 8.89 28.76 32.96
N GLY A 129 10.11 28.35 32.59
CA GLY A 129 10.55 26.95 32.58
C GLY A 129 10.19 26.21 31.30
N LEU A 130 10.20 26.88 30.16
CA LEU A 130 10.14 26.33 28.79
C LEU A 130 11.57 26.15 28.23
N ASN A 131 11.69 25.64 26.99
CA ASN A 131 12.93 25.15 26.39
C ASN A 131 13.25 25.88 25.08
N PRO A 132 14.20 26.86 25.08
CA PRO A 132 14.54 27.74 23.94
C PRO A 132 15.17 27.10 22.70
N ASN A 133 14.82 25.86 22.39
CA ASN A 133 15.32 25.05 21.29
C ASN A 133 14.15 24.21 20.71
N SER A 134 12.91 24.51 21.08
CA SER A 134 11.70 23.77 20.76
C SER A 134 10.46 24.61 21.07
N GLY A 135 9.92 25.34 20.08
CA GLY A 135 8.66 26.11 20.15
C GLY A 135 7.37 25.30 20.37
N ASP A 136 7.53 24.09 20.86
CA ASP A 136 6.57 23.18 21.50
C ASP A 136 7.45 22.35 22.47
N SER A 137 7.53 22.80 23.72
CA SER A 137 8.52 22.36 24.72
C SER A 137 8.27 20.95 25.24
N ASP A 138 7.01 20.51 25.24
CA ASP A 138 6.61 19.17 25.71
C ASP A 138 6.21 18.22 24.56
N GLY A 139 5.98 18.75 23.37
CA GLY A 139 5.60 18.00 22.18
C GLY A 139 4.13 17.58 22.20
N ASP A 140 3.24 18.30 22.89
CA ASP A 140 1.81 18.00 22.96
C ASP A 140 1.01 18.53 21.75
N GLY A 141 1.62 19.38 20.92
CA GLY A 141 1.01 20.02 19.75
C GLY A 141 0.51 21.46 19.96
N VAL A 142 0.66 22.04 21.16
CA VAL A 142 0.41 23.46 21.44
C VAL A 142 1.75 24.21 21.44
N PRO A 143 1.94 25.23 20.58
CA PRO A 143 3.17 26.02 20.60
C PRO A 143 3.36 26.81 21.90
N ASP A 144 4.60 26.98 22.34
CA ASP A 144 4.97 27.59 23.62
C ASP A 144 4.41 29.02 23.81
N SER A 145 4.36 29.81 22.73
CA SER A 145 3.70 31.12 22.67
C SER A 145 2.20 31.13 23.01
N LEU A 146 1.55 29.96 23.02
CA LEU A 146 0.13 29.75 23.32
C LEU A 146 -0.13 28.71 24.42
N ASP A 147 0.87 27.92 24.77
CA ASP A 147 0.78 26.93 25.84
C ASP A 147 0.82 27.59 27.23
N LEU A 148 0.04 27.02 28.15
CA LEU A 148 -0.11 27.48 29.52
C LEU A 148 0.18 26.36 30.53
N ASP A 149 0.88 25.29 30.13
CA ASP A 149 1.22 24.22 31.07
C ASP A 149 2.00 24.71 32.26
N TYR A 150 2.85 25.74 32.12
CA TYR A 150 3.55 26.32 33.25
C TYR A 150 2.60 26.86 34.34
N GLU A 151 1.36 27.27 34.01
CA GLU A 151 0.32 27.70 34.95
C GLU A 151 -0.49 26.54 35.58
N VAL A 152 -0.48 25.33 35.01
CA VAL A 152 -1.32 24.21 35.47
C VAL A 152 -0.72 23.49 36.69
N GLU A 153 -1.38 23.61 37.84
CA GLU A 153 -1.02 22.84 39.03
C GLU A 153 -1.46 21.36 38.93
N LEU A 154 -0.51 20.45 39.18
CA LEU A 154 -0.80 19.01 39.31
C LEU A 154 -1.63 18.72 40.56
N THR A 155 -2.77 18.05 40.38
CA THR A 155 -3.69 17.69 41.48
C THR A 155 -3.16 16.59 42.41
N HIS A 156 -2.11 15.88 42.01
CA HIS A 156 -1.56 14.73 42.71
C HIS A 156 -0.03 14.76 42.68
N LYS A 157 0.57 14.18 43.72
CA LYS A 157 2.02 13.96 43.83
C LYS A 157 2.55 13.06 42.71
N VAL A 158 3.70 13.41 42.15
CA VAL A 158 4.40 12.63 41.12
C VAL A 158 5.33 11.62 41.79
N TYR A 159 5.21 10.34 41.45
CA TYR A 159 6.07 9.29 41.97
C TYR A 159 7.10 8.86 40.91
N MET A 160 8.38 9.02 41.22
CA MET A 160 9.46 8.72 40.27
C MET A 160 10.32 7.55 40.74
N ALA A 161 10.57 6.59 39.86
CA ALA A 161 11.60 5.57 40.04
C ALA A 161 12.68 5.75 38.96
N ILE A 162 13.95 5.81 39.38
CA ILE A 162 15.07 6.18 38.52
C ILE A 162 16.33 5.37 38.83
N ASP A 163 16.95 4.82 37.79
CA ASP A 163 18.15 3.99 37.88
C ASP A 163 19.46 4.82 37.92
N GLU A 164 20.61 4.16 37.80
CA GLU A 164 21.94 4.81 37.71
C GLU A 164 22.25 5.28 36.27
N VAL A 165 21.44 6.21 35.74
CA VAL A 165 21.56 6.71 34.36
C VAL A 165 21.92 8.20 34.27
N GLY A 166 22.84 8.53 33.36
CA GLY A 166 23.07 9.87 32.82
C GLY A 166 23.13 11.03 33.83
N ASN A 167 22.52 12.16 33.44
CA ASN A 167 22.47 13.40 34.22
C ASN A 167 21.35 13.39 35.30
N LYS A 168 21.03 12.23 35.88
CA LYS A 168 19.86 12.05 36.77
C LYS A 168 19.72 13.11 37.87
N THR A 169 20.82 13.54 38.50
CA THR A 169 20.76 14.54 39.58
C THR A 169 20.23 15.88 39.06
N ARG A 170 20.74 16.39 37.93
CA ARG A 170 20.29 17.67 37.34
C ARG A 170 18.83 17.58 36.88
N PHE A 171 18.41 16.43 36.36
CA PHE A 171 17.01 16.17 36.00
C PHE A 171 16.10 16.15 37.24
N ILE A 172 16.46 15.42 38.30
CA ILE A 172 15.70 15.36 39.56
C ILE A 172 15.62 16.75 40.22
N ASP A 173 16.75 17.45 40.35
CA ASP A 173 16.80 18.77 41.01
C ASP A 173 15.90 19.78 40.30
N LYS A 174 15.87 19.74 38.96
CA LYS A 174 14.97 20.56 38.14
C LYS A 174 13.50 20.13 38.28
N MET A 175 13.19 18.83 38.21
CA MET A 175 11.82 18.30 38.40
C MET A 175 11.24 18.68 39.78
N ILE A 176 12.04 18.66 40.85
CA ILE A 176 11.61 19.06 42.21
C ILE A 176 11.14 20.53 42.27
N ASN A 177 11.66 21.40 41.40
CA ASN A 177 11.24 22.80 41.33
C ASN A 177 9.93 23.00 40.56
N MET A 178 9.55 22.05 39.69
CA MET A 178 8.34 22.15 38.85
C MET A 178 7.14 21.35 39.39
N VAL A 179 7.36 20.23 40.09
CA VAL A 179 6.27 19.34 40.54
C VAL A 179 6.48 18.84 41.98
N ASP A 180 5.38 18.50 42.67
CA ASP A 180 5.44 17.81 43.96
C ASP A 180 5.96 16.38 43.77
N LEU A 181 7.28 16.23 43.73
CA LEU A 181 7.99 14.99 43.40
C LEU A 181 8.29 14.15 44.64
N GLN A 182 8.08 12.83 44.53
CA GLN A 182 8.63 11.85 45.46
C GLN A 182 9.39 10.75 44.70
N VAL A 183 10.72 10.79 44.80
CA VAL A 183 11.60 9.72 44.28
C VAL A 183 11.51 8.50 45.21
N VAL A 184 11.34 7.31 44.62
CA VAL A 184 11.17 6.02 45.31
C VAL A 184 11.94 4.91 44.61
N GLU A 185 12.34 3.88 45.36
CA GLU A 185 12.91 2.65 44.80
C GLU A 185 11.89 1.94 43.87
N PRO A 186 12.30 1.34 42.73
CA PRO A 186 11.37 0.70 41.77
C PRO A 186 10.42 -0.33 42.40
N MET A 187 10.93 -1.17 43.31
CA MET A 187 10.12 -2.14 44.06
C MET A 187 9.17 -1.50 45.08
N THR A 188 9.50 -0.32 45.59
CA THR A 188 8.59 0.46 46.46
C THR A 188 7.46 1.08 45.64
N LEU A 189 7.77 1.55 44.43
CA LEU A 189 6.76 2.03 43.49
C LEU A 189 5.72 0.95 43.19
N LEU A 190 6.16 -0.23 42.74
CA LEU A 190 5.28 -1.36 42.40
C LEU A 190 4.46 -1.92 43.59
N SER A 191 4.93 -1.76 44.83
CA SER A 191 4.27 -2.31 46.02
C SER A 191 3.38 -1.31 46.77
N SER A 192 3.65 -0.01 46.67
CA SER A 192 3.01 1.03 47.49
C SER A 192 2.37 2.15 46.69
N TYR A 193 2.82 2.40 45.45
CA TYR A 193 2.41 3.54 44.62
C TYR A 193 1.97 3.14 43.20
N LYS A 194 1.76 1.84 42.96
CA LYS A 194 1.39 1.29 41.66
C LYS A 194 0.11 1.88 41.07
N SER A 195 -0.79 2.41 41.90
CA SER A 195 -2.04 3.07 41.48
C SER A 195 -2.00 4.60 41.57
N ALA A 196 -0.82 5.23 41.66
CA ALA A 196 -0.71 6.69 41.71
C ALA A 196 -1.06 7.33 40.35
N ARG A 197 -1.71 8.51 40.36
CA ARG A 197 -2.13 9.23 39.13
C ARG A 197 -0.96 9.51 38.18
N TYR A 198 0.16 9.97 38.72
CA TYR A 198 1.33 10.40 37.97
C TYR A 198 2.56 9.58 38.37
N ILE A 199 3.12 8.86 37.40
CA ILE A 199 4.30 8.02 37.57
C ILE A 199 5.34 8.42 36.51
N VAL A 200 6.60 8.57 36.93
CA VAL A 200 7.74 8.76 36.03
C VAL A 200 8.75 7.64 36.23
N LEU A 201 9.07 6.90 35.17
CA LEU A 201 10.08 5.85 35.17
C LEU A 201 11.27 6.27 34.34
N VAL A 202 12.49 6.13 34.87
CA VAL A 202 13.71 6.54 34.17
C VAL A 202 14.79 5.47 34.27
N GLY A 203 15.05 4.76 33.18
CA GLY A 203 16.07 3.71 33.14
C GLY A 203 16.10 2.91 31.83
N ASP A 204 17.27 2.36 31.51
CA ASP A 204 17.50 1.56 30.30
C ASP A 204 16.62 0.29 30.31
N PRO A 205 15.72 0.09 29.32
CA PRO A 205 14.85 -1.11 29.26
C PRO A 205 15.60 -2.45 29.26
N ASN A 206 16.89 -2.43 28.89
CA ASN A 206 17.78 -3.60 28.87
C ASN A 206 18.39 -3.93 30.25
N ALA A 207 18.10 -3.14 31.29
CA ALA A 207 18.65 -3.31 32.63
C ALA A 207 18.15 -4.58 33.36
N GLU A 208 18.89 -4.99 34.39
CA GLU A 208 18.55 -6.17 35.21
C GLU A 208 17.20 -6.03 35.93
N ASN A 209 16.52 -7.15 36.20
CA ASN A 209 15.21 -7.15 36.87
C ASN A 209 15.22 -6.44 38.23
N GLY A 210 14.22 -5.60 38.47
CA GLY A 210 14.04 -4.81 39.71
C GLY A 210 14.53 -3.36 39.61
N THR A 211 14.99 -2.96 38.43
CA THR A 211 15.31 -1.58 38.01
C THR A 211 14.07 -0.87 37.45
N ALA A 212 14.09 0.46 37.35
CA ALA A 212 13.03 1.22 36.67
C ALA A 212 12.95 0.84 35.17
N GLY A 213 14.09 0.65 34.51
CA GLY A 213 14.17 0.16 33.14
C GLY A 213 13.50 -1.21 32.95
N SER A 214 13.66 -2.14 33.89
CA SER A 214 12.94 -3.42 33.82
C SER A 214 11.42 -3.30 33.96
N ILE A 215 10.92 -2.21 34.57
CA ILE A 215 9.48 -1.89 34.62
C ILE A 215 9.04 -1.29 33.28
N ILE A 216 9.81 -0.37 32.70
CA ILE A 216 9.56 0.20 31.37
C ILE A 216 9.44 -0.92 30.33
N ARG A 217 10.40 -1.86 30.32
CA ARG A 217 10.34 -3.04 29.45
C ARG A 217 9.03 -3.81 29.60
N SER A 218 8.61 -4.10 30.84
CA SER A 218 7.38 -4.85 31.10
C SER A 218 6.10 -4.08 30.76
N LEU A 219 6.12 -2.74 30.82
CA LEU A 219 5.00 -1.89 30.40
C LEU A 219 4.87 -1.74 28.88
N LEU A 220 5.91 -2.11 28.12
CA LEU A 220 5.98 -2.05 26.66
C LEU A 220 6.11 -3.44 26.03
N GLU A 221 5.91 -4.52 26.78
CA GLU A 221 5.92 -5.91 26.29
C GLU A 221 4.80 -6.18 25.27
N ASP A 222 3.72 -5.40 25.31
CA ASP A 222 2.64 -5.38 24.32
C ASP A 222 2.98 -4.55 23.05
N THR A 223 4.04 -3.75 23.08
CA THR A 223 4.43 -2.86 21.97
C THR A 223 5.91 -3.03 21.59
N PRO A 224 6.29 -4.15 20.93
CA PRO A 224 7.70 -4.48 20.68
C PRO A 224 8.45 -3.43 19.85
N GLY A 225 7.82 -2.84 18.83
CA GLY A 225 8.43 -1.77 18.03
C GLY A 225 8.67 -0.47 18.81
N LEU A 226 7.80 -0.13 19.76
CA LEU A 226 7.99 1.02 20.65
C LEU A 226 9.11 0.75 21.67
N LEU A 227 9.16 -0.46 22.22
CA LEU A 227 10.24 -0.93 23.10
C LEU A 227 11.60 -0.90 22.39
N GLU A 228 11.68 -1.29 21.11
CA GLU A 228 12.91 -1.19 20.32
C GLU A 228 13.33 0.27 20.12
N ARG A 229 12.41 1.15 19.70
CA ARG A 229 12.68 2.59 19.49
C ARG A 229 13.24 3.26 20.74
N ILE A 230 12.57 3.12 21.89
CA ILE A 230 13.00 3.75 23.15
C ILE A 230 14.32 3.16 23.70
N SER A 231 14.65 1.92 23.34
CA SER A 231 15.89 1.25 23.73
C SER A 231 17.10 1.62 22.86
N THR A 232 16.89 2.17 21.66
CA THR A 232 17.94 2.32 20.63
C THR A 232 18.14 3.74 20.10
N SER A 233 17.14 4.62 20.21
CA SER A 233 17.19 6.00 19.72
C SER A 233 17.45 7.01 20.85
N ASP A 234 18.26 8.03 20.54
CA ASP A 234 18.44 9.22 21.37
C ASP A 234 17.30 10.24 21.21
N ASP A 235 16.55 10.17 20.10
CA ASP A 235 15.47 11.09 19.75
C ASP A 235 14.09 10.60 20.23
N PHE A 236 13.93 9.27 20.35
CA PHE A 236 12.72 8.61 20.86
C PHE A 236 12.91 8.02 22.27
N HIS A 237 13.67 8.70 23.13
CA HIS A 237 13.98 8.23 24.49
C HIS A 237 12.83 8.38 25.50
N ILE A 238 11.77 9.14 25.16
CA ILE A 238 10.56 9.33 25.99
C ILE A 238 9.36 8.64 25.33
N THR A 239 8.52 7.99 26.13
CA THR A 239 7.17 7.57 25.74
C THR A 239 6.20 7.67 26.91
N VAL A 240 4.90 7.63 26.63
CA VAL A 240 3.83 7.72 27.63
C VAL A 240 2.92 6.51 27.49
N ARG A 241 2.42 5.98 28.60
CA ARG A 241 1.33 5.00 28.64
C ARG A 241 0.28 5.43 29.66
N TYR A 242 -0.97 5.10 29.38
CA TYR A 242 -2.12 5.46 30.20
C TYR A 242 -2.83 4.20 30.71
N GLY A 243 -3.58 4.31 31.81
CA GLY A 243 -4.45 3.23 32.30
C GLY A 243 -3.80 1.94 32.85
N LYS A 244 -2.51 1.69 32.58
CA LYS A 244 -1.88 0.35 32.68
C LYS A 244 -2.04 -0.40 34.00
N TRP A 245 -2.13 0.28 35.15
CA TRP A 245 -2.40 -0.37 36.45
C TRP A 245 -3.62 0.19 37.21
N ALA A 246 -4.14 1.34 36.78
CA ALA A 246 -5.42 1.91 37.17
C ALA A 246 -5.88 2.87 36.06
N GLN A 247 -7.19 2.91 35.80
CA GLN A 247 -7.82 3.61 34.66
C GLN A 247 -7.30 5.04 34.47
N THR A 248 -7.18 5.78 35.58
CA THR A 248 -6.82 7.19 35.61
C THR A 248 -5.31 7.41 35.75
N GLN A 249 -4.43 6.67 35.06
CA GLN A 249 -2.98 6.85 35.18
C GLN A 249 -2.35 7.52 33.97
N THR A 250 -1.33 8.34 34.22
CA THR A 250 -0.34 8.79 33.25
C THR A 250 1.03 8.29 33.70
N ILE A 251 1.68 7.45 32.89
CA ILE A 251 3.01 6.87 33.15
C ILE A 251 3.97 7.38 32.08
N VAL A 252 4.83 8.33 32.44
CA VAL A 252 5.89 8.85 31.55
C VAL A 252 7.14 8.01 31.74
N MET A 253 7.73 7.54 30.64
CA MET A 253 8.84 6.59 30.66
C MET A 253 9.99 7.12 29.82
N LEU A 254 11.19 7.16 30.41
CA LEU A 254 12.41 7.63 29.77
C LEU A 254 13.48 6.54 29.82
N SER A 255 14.10 6.18 28.71
CA SER A 255 15.25 5.25 28.74
C SER A 255 16.51 5.89 29.35
N LYS A 256 16.64 7.22 29.22
CA LYS A 256 17.69 8.05 29.81
C LYS A 256 17.18 9.49 29.99
N PRO A 257 17.62 10.24 31.02
CA PRO A 257 17.24 11.64 31.20
C PRO A 257 18.31 12.61 30.69
N PHE A 258 17.89 13.59 29.90
CA PHE A 258 18.64 14.80 29.57
C PHE A 258 18.26 15.98 30.49
N PRO A 259 19.10 17.03 30.59
CA PRO A 259 18.81 18.21 31.44
C PRO A 259 17.64 19.10 30.99
N SER A 260 17.10 18.89 29.78
CA SER A 260 15.93 19.58 29.22
C SER A 260 14.63 18.78 29.43
N ASP A 261 14.68 17.44 29.44
CA ASP A 261 13.51 16.55 29.57
C ASP A 261 12.55 16.86 30.74
N HIS A 262 13.03 17.47 31.82
CA HIS A 262 12.17 17.89 32.94
C HIS A 262 10.97 18.76 32.52
N ILE A 263 11.14 19.59 31.50
CA ILE A 263 10.08 20.48 30.98
C ILE A 263 9.04 19.63 30.29
N ARG A 264 9.49 18.84 29.31
CA ARG A 264 8.67 17.88 28.59
C ARG A 264 7.92 16.90 29.50
N VAL A 265 8.57 16.38 30.53
CA VAL A 265 7.92 15.51 31.51
C VAL A 265 6.93 16.28 32.39
N ALA A 266 7.18 17.54 32.71
CA ALA A 266 6.24 18.37 33.46
C ALA A 266 5.01 18.73 32.61
N GLY A 267 5.21 19.13 31.35
CA GLY A 267 4.14 19.44 30.39
C GLY A 267 3.23 18.26 30.15
N ILE A 268 3.77 17.10 29.74
CA ILE A 268 3.00 15.85 29.54
C ILE A 268 2.11 15.46 30.74
N LEU A 269 2.50 15.80 31.97
CA LEU A 269 1.70 15.52 33.18
C LEU A 269 0.58 16.56 33.45
N ARG A 270 0.73 17.75 32.88
CA ARG A 270 -0.10 18.95 33.04
C ARG A 270 -1.04 19.20 31.86
N SER A 271 -0.65 18.85 30.63
CA SER A 271 -1.42 19.11 29.41
C SER A 271 -2.72 18.30 29.31
N MET A 272 -2.67 17.01 29.65
CA MET A 272 -3.81 16.09 29.49
C MET A 272 -4.07 15.17 30.69
N ARG A 273 -5.35 14.98 31.01
CA ARG A 273 -5.83 13.93 31.91
C ARG A 273 -6.62 12.87 31.16
N MET A 274 -5.93 11.80 30.79
CA MET A 274 -6.55 10.60 30.24
C MET A 274 -7.13 9.70 31.34
N THR A 275 -8.18 8.96 30.98
CA THR A 275 -8.78 7.83 31.68
C THR A 275 -9.01 6.73 30.63
N VAL A 276 -8.56 5.52 30.92
CA VAL A 276 -8.65 4.36 30.02
C VAL A 276 -9.44 3.26 30.71
N ASP A 277 -10.48 2.80 30.05
CA ASP A 277 -11.41 1.76 30.45
C ASP A 277 -11.48 0.68 29.35
N ASP A 278 -12.07 -0.48 29.66
CA ASP A 278 -12.24 -1.57 28.71
C ASP A 278 -13.17 -1.13 27.58
N GLY A 279 -12.64 -1.00 26.36
CA GLY A 279 -13.38 -0.48 25.20
C GLY A 279 -13.60 1.05 25.18
N ALA A 280 -13.08 1.82 26.13
CA ALA A 280 -13.39 3.25 26.24
C ALA A 280 -12.22 4.11 26.72
N VAL A 281 -12.08 5.31 26.16
CA VAL A 281 -11.05 6.29 26.53
C VAL A 281 -11.64 7.67 26.66
N ALA A 282 -11.30 8.39 27.73
CA ALA A 282 -11.69 9.79 27.92
C ALA A 282 -10.44 10.65 28.19
N ALA A 283 -10.28 11.73 27.42
CA ALA A 283 -9.22 12.71 27.57
C ALA A 283 -9.82 14.08 27.98
N GLN A 284 -9.24 14.68 29.02
CA GLN A 284 -9.47 16.07 29.40
C GLN A 284 -8.21 16.87 29.05
N TYR A 285 -8.29 17.74 28.05
CA TYR A 285 -7.22 18.69 27.72
C TYR A 285 -7.35 19.91 28.63
N LEU A 286 -6.25 20.23 29.34
CA LEU A 286 -6.23 21.22 30.40
C LEU A 286 -5.85 22.61 29.89
N ASN A 287 -5.09 22.69 28.80
CA ASN A 287 -4.74 23.92 28.11
C ASN A 287 -5.61 24.13 26.85
N PRO A 288 -5.78 25.39 26.40
CA PRO A 288 -6.48 25.66 25.16
C PRO A 288 -5.73 25.08 23.96
N ARG A 289 -6.39 24.22 23.18
CA ARG A 289 -5.82 23.67 21.94
C ARG A 289 -6.66 24.05 20.72
N SER A 290 -6.00 24.27 19.58
CA SER A 290 -6.63 24.43 18.26
C SER A 290 -6.76 23.11 17.49
N CYS A 291 -6.29 22.01 18.07
CA CYS A 291 -6.43 20.66 17.54
C CYS A 291 -6.30 19.63 18.68
N PHE A 292 -6.66 18.39 18.41
CA PHE A 292 -6.31 17.26 19.26
C PHE A 292 -6.09 15.99 18.46
N MET A 293 -5.35 15.07 19.06
CA MET A 293 -5.08 13.74 18.54
C MET A 293 -5.43 12.71 19.61
N MET A 294 -6.10 11.66 19.17
CA MET A 294 -6.42 10.47 19.96
C MET A 294 -5.92 9.25 19.16
N ASP A 295 -4.60 9.14 19.04
CA ASP A 295 -3.83 8.11 18.35
C ASP A 295 -2.81 7.40 19.27
N ASP A 296 -2.77 7.80 20.54
CA ASP A 296 -1.98 7.15 21.60
C ASP A 296 -2.19 5.62 21.62
N VAL A 297 -1.12 4.89 21.94
CA VAL A 297 -1.08 3.42 22.05
C VAL A 297 -2.32 2.86 22.77
N ASP A 298 -2.59 3.38 23.97
CA ASP A 298 -3.68 2.88 24.82
C ASP A 298 -5.06 3.35 24.35
N THR A 299 -5.15 4.32 23.43
CA THR A 299 -6.40 4.69 22.74
C THR A 299 -6.73 3.69 21.65
N VAL A 300 -5.79 3.46 20.72
CA VAL A 300 -6.00 2.54 19.59
C VAL A 300 -6.23 1.12 20.10
N MET A 301 -5.48 0.67 21.12
CA MET A 301 -5.65 -0.67 21.72
C MET A 301 -6.98 -0.88 22.45
N GLN A 302 -7.73 0.17 22.82
CA GLN A 302 -9.07 0.02 23.42
C GLN A 302 -10.20 0.24 22.41
N THR A 303 -9.99 1.13 21.43
CA THR A 303 -11.09 1.67 20.62
C THR A 303 -11.00 1.31 19.14
N ASP A 304 -9.90 0.71 18.69
CA ASP A 304 -9.59 0.43 17.28
C ASP A 304 -9.73 1.69 16.39
N THR A 305 -9.54 2.86 16.98
CA THR A 305 -9.85 4.17 16.39
C THR A 305 -8.65 5.11 16.51
N GLU A 306 -8.37 5.85 15.46
CA GLU A 306 -7.56 7.07 15.52
C GLU A 306 -8.43 8.28 15.17
N ILE A 307 -8.26 9.38 15.90
CA ILE A 307 -8.92 10.66 15.58
C ILE A 307 -7.89 11.79 15.57
N TRP A 308 -7.83 12.54 14.47
CA TRP A 308 -7.15 13.84 14.39
C TRP A 308 -8.19 14.93 14.13
N THR A 309 -8.27 15.94 14.99
CA THR A 309 -9.30 16.99 14.90
C THR A 309 -8.69 18.37 14.94
N LYS A 310 -9.18 19.27 14.09
CA LYS A 310 -8.84 20.69 14.07
C LYS A 310 -10.04 21.55 14.47
N LEU A 311 -9.78 22.51 15.37
CA LEU A 311 -10.75 23.47 15.88
C LEU A 311 -10.56 24.86 15.23
N ASP A 312 -11.63 25.64 15.14
CA ASP A 312 -11.62 27.01 14.55
C ASP A 312 -10.93 28.02 15.48
N GLU A 313 -11.11 27.86 16.79
CA GLU A 313 -10.46 28.65 17.84
C GLU A 313 -9.86 27.71 18.91
N MET A 314 -8.89 28.22 19.70
CA MET A 314 -8.33 27.46 20.82
C MET A 314 -9.33 27.31 21.96
N ALA A 315 -9.52 26.08 22.45
CA ALA A 315 -10.44 25.78 23.54
C ALA A 315 -9.88 24.70 24.48
N THR A 316 -10.30 24.75 25.75
CA THR A 316 -10.18 23.62 26.69
C THR A 316 -11.43 22.75 26.59
N PHE A 317 -11.26 21.43 26.57
CA PHE A 317 -12.37 20.50 26.39
C PHE A 317 -12.03 19.09 26.89
N ASN A 318 -13.08 18.32 27.11
CA ASN A 318 -13.01 16.88 27.24
C ASN A 318 -13.53 16.23 25.95
N VAL A 319 -12.94 15.10 25.59
CA VAL A 319 -13.39 14.19 24.53
C VAL A 319 -13.38 12.76 25.08
N ALA A 320 -14.31 11.93 24.62
CA ALA A 320 -14.35 10.51 24.92
C ALA A 320 -14.63 9.70 23.64
N ILE A 321 -13.94 8.58 23.49
CA ILE A 321 -14.17 7.57 22.46
C ILE A 321 -14.62 6.29 23.16
N THR A 322 -15.77 5.74 22.77
CA THR A 322 -16.28 4.46 23.29
C THR A 322 -16.56 3.52 22.13
N LYS A 323 -15.89 2.36 22.11
CA LYS A 323 -16.17 1.26 21.19
C LYS A 323 -17.30 0.40 21.75
N PHE A 324 -18.19 -0.03 20.87
CA PHE A 324 -19.27 -0.96 21.16
C PHE A 324 -19.25 -2.10 20.14
N SER A 325 -19.67 -3.27 20.60
CA SER A 325 -20.02 -4.41 19.77
C SER A 325 -21.47 -4.31 19.29
N GLU A 326 -21.91 -5.27 18.47
CA GLU A 326 -23.30 -5.38 18.06
C GLU A 326 -24.28 -5.64 19.22
N ASP A 327 -23.84 -6.31 20.30
CA ASP A 327 -24.69 -6.70 21.44
C ASP A 327 -24.95 -5.54 22.43
N ASP A 328 -24.08 -4.53 22.48
CA ASP A 328 -24.11 -3.45 23.47
C ASP A 328 -24.13 -2.03 22.87
N THR A 329 -24.06 -1.87 21.55
CA THR A 329 -24.23 -0.56 20.90
C THR A 329 -25.58 0.10 21.25
N PRO A 330 -25.60 1.42 21.55
CA PRO A 330 -26.85 2.14 21.80
C PRO A 330 -27.75 2.22 20.55
N TYR A 331 -27.14 2.13 19.36
CA TYR A 331 -27.82 2.18 18.07
C TYR A 331 -27.21 1.13 17.14
N ARG A 332 -27.99 0.15 16.70
CA ARG A 332 -27.53 -0.89 15.77
C ARG A 332 -27.75 -0.42 14.32
N LEU A 333 -26.83 -0.72 13.41
CA LEU A 333 -26.96 -0.44 11.98
C LEU A 333 -27.66 -1.63 11.31
N GLU A 334 -28.84 -1.40 10.72
CA GLU A 334 -29.69 -2.46 10.17
C GLU A 334 -30.39 -2.02 8.88
N ASN A 335 -30.78 -3.02 8.07
CA ASN A 335 -31.59 -2.78 6.88
C ASN A 335 -32.95 -2.17 7.27
N GLY A 336 -33.21 -0.95 6.78
CA GLY A 336 -34.40 -0.17 7.08
C GLY A 336 -34.24 0.92 8.15
N ASN A 337 -33.08 1.04 8.81
CA ASN A 337 -32.75 2.18 9.67
C ASN A 337 -31.60 3.07 9.16
N GLY A 338 -31.00 2.75 8.01
CA GLY A 338 -30.08 3.62 7.27
C GLY A 338 -28.93 2.92 6.53
N LEU A 339 -28.73 1.63 6.75
CA LEU A 339 -27.83 0.76 5.95
C LEU A 339 -28.25 0.78 4.47
N GLU A 340 -27.29 0.85 3.53
CA GLU A 340 -27.63 0.83 2.10
C GLU A 340 -28.17 -0.53 1.62
N PRO A 341 -29.06 -0.57 0.62
CA PRO A 341 -29.55 -1.83 0.07
C PRO A 341 -28.43 -2.66 -0.56
N GLY A 342 -28.11 -3.80 0.07
CA GLY A 342 -27.06 -4.73 -0.36
C GLY A 342 -25.72 -4.53 0.35
N ASP A 343 -25.61 -3.58 1.28
CA ASP A 343 -24.54 -3.56 2.27
C ASP A 343 -24.97 -4.39 3.50
N GLU A 344 -24.01 -5.04 4.14
CA GLU A 344 -24.09 -5.70 5.45
C GLU A 344 -23.28 -4.90 6.50
N PRO A 345 -23.65 -4.95 7.80
CA PRO A 345 -22.97 -4.20 8.85
C PRO A 345 -21.73 -4.93 9.37
N LEU A 346 -20.61 -4.22 9.53
CA LEU A 346 -19.34 -4.75 10.09
C LEU A 346 -19.39 -5.02 11.60
N ALA A 347 -20.56 -4.93 12.24
CA ALA A 347 -20.77 -5.08 13.70
C ALA A 347 -19.90 -4.20 14.65
N LYS A 348 -19.05 -3.32 14.12
CA LYS A 348 -18.14 -2.41 14.85
C LYS A 348 -18.72 -1.00 14.93
N TYR A 349 -18.85 -0.49 16.16
CA TYR A 349 -19.49 0.81 16.46
C TYR A 349 -18.62 1.65 17.38
N ILE A 350 -18.55 2.96 17.14
CA ILE A 350 -17.76 3.91 17.92
C ILE A 350 -18.58 5.16 18.22
N THR A 351 -18.50 5.68 19.44
CA THR A 351 -19.08 6.97 19.82
C THR A 351 -17.99 7.96 20.13
N VAL A 352 -18.10 9.18 19.59
CA VAL A 352 -17.16 10.28 19.87
C VAL A 352 -17.90 11.41 20.56
N ASP A 353 -17.80 11.44 21.89
CA ASP A 353 -18.41 12.46 22.73
C ASP A 353 -17.43 13.62 22.95
N VAL A 354 -17.76 14.83 22.50
CA VAL A 354 -16.99 16.05 22.82
C VAL A 354 -17.78 16.98 23.73
N SER A 355 -17.07 17.89 24.41
CA SER A 355 -17.71 18.88 25.28
C SER A 355 -18.60 19.86 24.50
N GLU A 356 -19.69 20.34 25.12
CA GLU A 356 -20.61 21.33 24.53
C GLU A 356 -19.93 22.64 24.08
N SER A 357 -18.71 22.93 24.56
CA SER A 357 -17.90 24.04 24.05
C SER A 357 -17.43 23.84 22.61
N ILE A 358 -17.22 22.59 22.18
CA ILE A 358 -16.66 22.20 20.89
C ILE A 358 -17.77 21.94 19.87
N GLN A 359 -18.74 21.09 20.22
CA GLN A 359 -19.81 20.70 19.32
C GLN A 359 -21.16 20.67 20.03
N THR A 360 -22.15 21.29 19.38
CA THR A 360 -23.57 21.16 19.69
C THR A 360 -24.34 21.35 18.38
N ASN A 361 -25.65 21.09 18.37
CA ASN A 361 -26.51 21.33 17.20
C ASN A 361 -26.59 22.82 16.78
N LEU A 362 -25.89 23.73 17.46
CA LEU A 362 -25.82 25.17 17.19
C LEU A 362 -24.38 25.73 17.11
N THR A 363 -23.35 24.92 17.40
CA THR A 363 -21.94 25.36 17.44
C THR A 363 -21.07 24.35 16.70
N ASP A 364 -20.38 24.84 15.67
CA ASP A 364 -19.46 24.08 14.84
C ASP A 364 -18.05 24.67 15.01
N MET A 365 -17.33 24.26 16.06
CA MET A 365 -15.90 24.56 16.18
C MET A 365 -15.04 23.56 15.39
N VAL A 366 -15.60 22.42 14.97
CA VAL A 366 -14.86 21.31 14.38
C VAL A 366 -14.65 21.57 12.89
N THR A 367 -13.59 22.29 12.54
CA THR A 367 -13.30 22.65 11.14
C THR A 367 -13.04 21.42 10.25
N SER A 368 -12.46 20.36 10.81
CA SER A 368 -12.23 19.07 10.18
C SER A 368 -11.78 18.06 11.23
N SER A 369 -12.25 16.83 11.13
CA SER A 369 -11.81 15.68 11.90
C SER A 369 -11.61 14.47 10.99
N ASN A 370 -10.39 13.97 10.93
CA ASN A 370 -10.08 12.67 10.33
C ASN A 370 -10.37 11.60 11.38
N ILE A 371 -11.36 10.74 11.12
CA ILE A 371 -11.63 9.55 11.92
C ILE A 371 -11.20 8.34 11.10
N LYS A 372 -10.40 7.46 11.68
CA LYS A 372 -10.11 6.13 11.14
C LYS A 372 -10.66 5.06 12.07
N VAL A 373 -11.28 4.05 11.50
CA VAL A 373 -11.79 2.85 12.18
C VAL A 373 -11.07 1.65 11.60
N TYR A 374 -10.20 1.04 12.40
CA TYR A 374 -9.43 -0.14 12.00
C TYR A 374 -10.29 -1.40 12.09
N TYR A 375 -10.10 -2.32 11.14
CA TYR A 375 -10.82 -3.59 11.07
C TYR A 375 -9.86 -4.78 10.89
N THR A 376 -10.27 -5.96 11.36
CA THR A 376 -9.52 -7.22 11.24
C THR A 376 -10.17 -8.15 10.21
N LEU A 377 -9.46 -9.17 9.75
CA LEU A 377 -10.03 -10.21 8.88
C LEU A 377 -11.20 -10.97 9.56
N GLU A 378 -11.11 -11.21 10.88
CA GLU A 378 -12.17 -11.82 11.70
C GLU A 378 -13.46 -10.97 11.75
N GLU A 379 -13.39 -9.68 11.39
CA GLU A 379 -14.57 -8.81 11.30
C GLU A 379 -15.16 -8.74 9.88
N LEU A 380 -14.42 -9.19 8.86
CA LEU A 380 -14.89 -9.34 7.48
C LEU A 380 -15.53 -10.72 7.25
N ASP A 381 -15.00 -11.75 7.91
CA ASP A 381 -15.51 -13.14 7.98
C ASP A 381 -16.90 -13.17 8.65
N MET A 382 -17.94 -13.09 7.83
CA MET A 382 -19.34 -13.18 8.23
C MET A 382 -19.81 -14.63 8.35
N THR A 383 -19.12 -15.58 7.70
CA THR A 383 -19.44 -17.02 7.79
C THR A 383 -18.95 -17.65 9.11
N GLY A 384 -17.89 -17.10 9.69
CA GLY A 384 -17.18 -17.55 10.88
C GLY A 384 -16.29 -18.78 10.64
N ASP A 385 -15.79 -18.98 9.42
CA ASP A 385 -15.01 -20.16 9.03
C ASP A 385 -13.48 -19.95 9.02
N GLY A 386 -13.03 -18.70 9.04
CA GLY A 386 -11.64 -18.27 9.07
C GLY A 386 -11.05 -17.83 7.73
N ASP A 387 -11.82 -17.89 6.65
CA ASP A 387 -11.60 -17.12 5.42
C ASP A 387 -12.41 -15.80 5.47
N ALA A 388 -12.03 -14.81 4.68
CA ALA A 388 -12.75 -13.53 4.54
C ALA A 388 -13.03 -13.15 3.07
N ASP A 389 -12.59 -13.99 2.14
CA ASP A 389 -12.77 -13.83 0.69
C ASP A 389 -14.03 -14.56 0.18
N ASP A 390 -14.84 -15.18 1.06
CA ASP A 390 -15.98 -16.02 0.69
C ASP A 390 -17.18 -15.16 0.21
N PRO A 391 -18.10 -15.68 -0.64
CA PRO A 391 -19.17 -14.87 -1.25
C PRO A 391 -20.20 -14.25 -0.31
N ASP A 392 -20.26 -14.71 0.95
CA ASP A 392 -21.15 -14.15 1.99
C ASP A 392 -20.39 -13.19 2.95
N ASP A 393 -19.06 -13.05 2.82
CA ASP A 393 -18.20 -12.16 3.61
C ASP A 393 -18.10 -10.75 3.03
N ILE A 394 -17.73 -9.76 3.86
CA ILE A 394 -17.70 -8.35 3.47
C ILE A 394 -16.48 -8.04 2.60
N ASN A 395 -16.73 -7.58 1.38
CA ASN A 395 -15.71 -7.03 0.49
C ASN A 395 -15.16 -5.71 1.05
N GLU A 396 -13.91 -5.72 1.50
CA GLU A 396 -13.31 -4.57 2.17
C GLU A 396 -13.20 -3.31 1.29
N GLU A 397 -13.03 -3.43 -0.03
CA GLU A 397 -12.98 -2.27 -0.96
C GLU A 397 -14.29 -1.46 -0.95
N THR A 398 -15.39 -2.08 -0.50
CA THR A 398 -16.72 -1.46 -0.46
C THR A 398 -17.10 -0.86 0.90
N LEU A 399 -16.23 -1.01 1.91
CA LEU A 399 -16.48 -0.49 3.26
C LEU A 399 -16.72 1.01 3.27
N SER A 400 -17.61 1.45 4.15
CA SER A 400 -17.96 2.85 4.35
C SER A 400 -18.35 3.11 5.80
N ILE A 401 -18.05 4.31 6.28
CA ILE A 401 -18.56 4.78 7.57
C ILE A 401 -20.03 5.19 7.42
N TYR A 402 -20.82 4.87 8.43
CA TYR A 402 -22.16 5.36 8.66
C TYR A 402 -22.14 6.23 9.92
N ARG A 403 -22.83 7.39 9.89
CA ARG A 403 -23.05 8.26 11.06
C ARG A 403 -24.50 8.14 11.50
N TYR A 404 -24.75 8.02 12.79
CA TYR A 404 -26.11 8.10 13.34
C TYR A 404 -26.55 9.56 13.44
N ASP A 405 -27.73 9.87 12.90
CA ASP A 405 -28.40 11.15 13.12
C ASP A 405 -29.32 11.05 14.34
N GLU A 406 -28.93 11.72 15.43
CA GLU A 406 -29.67 11.70 16.69
C GLU A 406 -31.00 12.49 16.64
N GLU A 407 -31.18 13.44 15.71
CA GLU A 407 -32.42 14.21 15.59
C GLU A 407 -33.50 13.42 14.83
N GLU A 408 -33.12 12.81 13.71
CA GLU A 408 -34.03 12.00 12.88
C GLU A 408 -34.11 10.52 13.33
N GLY A 409 -33.13 10.05 14.13
CA GLY A 409 -33.08 8.70 14.68
C GLY A 409 -32.72 7.61 13.67
N VAL A 410 -31.90 7.95 12.66
CA VAL A 410 -31.55 7.08 11.53
C VAL A 410 -30.05 7.17 11.20
N TRP A 411 -29.50 6.09 10.64
CA TRP A 411 -28.15 6.08 10.10
C TRP A 411 -28.09 6.76 8.73
N VAL A 412 -26.97 7.41 8.46
CA VAL A 412 -26.65 8.07 7.19
C VAL A 412 -25.26 7.60 6.75
N LYS A 413 -25.15 6.95 5.59
CA LYS A 413 -23.86 6.60 4.97
C LYS A 413 -23.06 7.87 4.70
N VAL A 414 -21.84 7.96 5.22
CA VAL A 414 -20.93 9.10 5.07
C VAL A 414 -20.48 9.17 3.61
N ARG A 415 -20.66 10.34 2.98
CA ARG A 415 -20.38 10.57 1.55
C ARG A 415 -20.01 12.03 1.31
N GLU A 416 -19.18 12.27 0.29
CA GLU A 416 -18.67 13.61 -0.08
C GLU A 416 -19.74 14.57 -0.63
N ASP A 417 -20.98 14.12 -0.87
CA ASP A 417 -22.11 14.99 -1.23
C ASP A 417 -22.83 15.59 0.00
N LEU A 418 -22.48 15.14 1.21
CA LEU A 418 -22.97 15.70 2.48
C LEU A 418 -22.14 16.94 2.86
N PRO A 419 -22.77 18.05 3.29
CA PRO A 419 -22.09 19.35 3.47
C PRO A 419 -21.10 19.39 4.65
N TRP A 420 -21.06 18.35 5.48
CA TRP A 420 -20.18 18.19 6.65
C TRP A 420 -19.09 17.12 6.43
N VAL A 421 -18.96 16.60 5.20
CA VAL A 421 -17.95 15.61 4.80
C VAL A 421 -17.04 16.22 3.74
N THR A 422 -15.73 16.10 3.92
CA THR A 422 -14.72 16.62 2.98
C THR A 422 -14.16 15.52 2.10
N ALA A 423 -13.94 14.32 2.67
CA ALA A 423 -13.43 13.14 1.98
C ALA A 423 -13.81 11.88 2.76
N THR A 424 -13.82 10.72 2.10
CA THR A 424 -13.94 9.41 2.76
C THR A 424 -13.28 8.32 1.91
N GLY A 425 -12.89 7.21 2.53
CA GLY A 425 -12.38 6.05 1.81
C GLY A 425 -12.07 4.88 2.72
N VAL A 426 -11.49 3.85 2.12
CA VAL A 426 -10.95 2.67 2.80
C VAL A 426 -9.47 2.52 2.44
N ASN A 427 -8.71 1.92 3.35
CA ASN A 427 -7.35 1.47 3.12
C ASN A 427 -7.29 -0.02 3.45
N THR A 428 -7.11 -0.84 2.42
CA THR A 428 -7.08 -2.31 2.41
C THR A 428 -5.65 -2.87 2.53
N THR A 429 -4.75 -2.12 3.17
CA THR A 429 -3.37 -2.56 3.38
C THR A 429 -3.17 -3.01 4.82
N ASP A 430 -2.87 -4.31 4.98
CA ASP A 430 -2.45 -4.92 6.25
C ASP A 430 -1.51 -4.01 7.05
N VAL A 431 -1.85 -3.76 8.31
CA VAL A 431 -1.07 -2.92 9.21
C VAL A 431 -0.98 -3.51 10.61
N GLU A 432 0.26 -3.72 11.07
CA GLU A 432 0.53 -4.05 12.48
C GLU A 432 0.63 -2.76 13.31
N LEU A 433 -0.39 -2.50 14.13
CA LEU A 433 -0.37 -1.41 15.11
C LEU A 433 -0.34 -1.99 16.52
N TYR A 434 0.71 -1.65 17.27
CA TYR A 434 0.84 -2.00 18.69
C TYR A 434 0.67 -3.51 18.99
N GLY A 435 1.13 -4.37 18.07
CA GLY A 435 1.04 -5.83 18.16
C GLY A 435 -0.30 -6.44 17.75
N ILE A 436 -1.24 -5.62 17.26
CA ILE A 436 -2.51 -6.05 16.66
C ILE A 436 -2.35 -5.99 15.13
N GLN A 437 -2.78 -7.05 14.44
CA GLN A 437 -2.86 -7.08 12.97
C GLN A 437 -4.24 -6.62 12.54
N TYR A 438 -4.30 -5.54 11.77
CA TYR A 438 -5.52 -5.07 11.11
C TYR A 438 -5.39 -5.32 9.61
N ALA A 439 -6.47 -5.75 8.96
CA ALA A 439 -6.53 -5.86 7.50
C ALA A 439 -6.52 -4.47 6.84
N GLY A 440 -7.09 -3.50 7.52
CA GLY A 440 -7.15 -2.14 7.03
C GLY A 440 -7.83 -1.16 7.98
N TYR A 441 -8.25 -0.03 7.42
CA TYR A 441 -9.12 0.92 8.09
C TYR A 441 -10.03 1.66 7.11
N VAL A 442 -11.27 1.90 7.54
CA VAL A 442 -12.18 2.83 6.87
C VAL A 442 -12.05 4.21 7.52
N TRP A 443 -12.13 5.29 6.73
CA TRP A 443 -11.90 6.64 7.24
C TRP A 443 -12.80 7.70 6.59
N ALA A 444 -12.99 8.82 7.31
CA ALA A 444 -13.67 10.00 6.80
C ALA A 444 -13.13 11.29 7.41
N ASP A 445 -13.07 12.35 6.61
CA ASP A 445 -12.83 13.72 7.04
C ASP A 445 -14.17 14.45 7.19
N ILE A 446 -14.57 14.74 8.43
CA ILE A 446 -15.91 15.25 8.78
C ILE A 446 -15.86 16.43 9.76
N SER A 447 -16.93 17.23 9.84
CA SER A 447 -17.08 18.26 10.90
C SER A 447 -18.06 17.89 12.01
N HIS A 448 -18.68 16.70 12.00
CA HIS A 448 -19.80 16.37 12.89
C HIS A 448 -19.62 15.00 13.57
N PHE A 449 -19.20 15.01 14.83
CA PHE A 449 -19.22 13.83 15.71
C PHE A 449 -20.64 13.36 16.03
N SER A 450 -20.76 12.07 16.37
CA SER A 450 -21.96 11.36 16.84
C SER A 450 -21.52 9.90 17.16
N HIS A 451 -22.45 8.96 17.01
CA HIS A 451 -22.19 7.53 16.87
C HIS A 451 -21.85 7.18 15.41
N PHE A 452 -20.87 6.31 15.23
CA PHE A 452 -20.37 5.80 13.97
C PHE A 452 -20.47 4.27 13.94
N GLY A 453 -20.66 3.73 12.75
CA GLY A 453 -20.55 2.30 12.47
C GLY A 453 -19.95 2.10 11.07
N ALA A 454 -19.58 0.87 10.74
CA ALA A 454 -19.08 0.51 9.41
C ALA A 454 -19.96 -0.55 8.75
N GLY A 455 -19.94 -0.59 7.43
CA GLY A 455 -20.61 -1.61 6.62
C GLY A 455 -20.16 -1.56 5.17
N GLY A 456 -20.31 -2.66 4.46
CA GLY A 456 -19.87 -2.86 3.07
C GLY A 456 -20.69 -3.97 2.41
N LYS A 457 -20.48 -4.21 1.12
CA LYS A 457 -21.18 -5.25 0.37
C LYS A 457 -20.49 -6.61 0.54
N PRO A 458 -21.20 -7.72 0.32
CA PRO A 458 -20.56 -9.03 0.25
C PRO A 458 -19.68 -9.17 -1.00
N ASN A 459 -18.73 -10.10 -0.98
CA ASN A 459 -17.91 -10.47 -2.13
C ASN A 459 -18.77 -11.00 -3.30
N THR A 460 -18.46 -10.62 -4.54
CA THR A 460 -19.25 -11.01 -5.72
C THR A 460 -18.42 -11.80 -6.72
N PHE A 461 -18.58 -13.13 -6.73
CA PHE A 461 -18.05 -13.99 -7.79
C PHE A 461 -18.81 -13.80 -9.12
N LEU A 462 -18.09 -13.53 -10.21
CA LEU A 462 -18.57 -13.81 -11.55
C LEU A 462 -18.28 -15.28 -11.90
N PRO A 463 -19.20 -16.00 -12.56
CA PRO A 463 -18.91 -17.34 -13.07
C PRO A 463 -17.94 -17.23 -14.27
N THR A 464 -16.85 -17.97 -14.22
CA THR A 464 -15.89 -18.09 -15.33
C THR A 464 -16.54 -18.84 -16.50
N LEU A 465 -16.58 -18.20 -17.67
CA LEU A 465 -17.27 -18.68 -18.88
C LEU A 465 -16.41 -18.43 -20.14
N ALA A 466 -15.99 -19.51 -20.79
CA ALA A 466 -15.21 -19.47 -22.02
C ALA A 466 -16.10 -19.21 -23.25
N ASN A 467 -15.53 -18.50 -24.23
CA ASN A 467 -16.15 -18.26 -25.52
C ASN A 467 -15.06 -18.27 -26.60
N ALA A 468 -15.09 -19.28 -27.47
CA ALA A 468 -14.10 -19.53 -28.51
C ALA A 468 -14.41 -18.84 -29.86
N GLY A 469 -15.58 -18.19 -29.97
CA GLY A 469 -16.09 -17.56 -31.20
C GLY A 469 -16.81 -18.53 -32.15
N ASP A 470 -17.31 -17.98 -33.27
CA ASP A 470 -18.00 -18.74 -34.31
C ASP A 470 -17.05 -19.64 -35.13
N ASP A 471 -17.58 -20.73 -35.70
CA ASP A 471 -16.87 -21.66 -36.58
C ASP A 471 -16.21 -20.99 -37.81
N ILE A 472 -15.03 -21.47 -38.20
CA ILE A 472 -14.13 -20.78 -39.14
C ILE A 472 -13.83 -21.62 -40.40
N ASP A 473 -14.23 -21.11 -41.56
CA ASP A 473 -13.81 -21.61 -42.89
C ASP A 473 -12.45 -21.01 -43.31
N GLY A 474 -11.54 -21.85 -43.85
CA GLY A 474 -10.21 -21.41 -44.30
C GLY A 474 -9.59 -22.20 -45.45
N LEU A 475 -8.49 -21.66 -45.98
CA LEU A 475 -7.66 -22.29 -47.02
C LEU A 475 -6.30 -22.75 -46.48
N THR A 476 -5.71 -23.78 -47.07
CA THR A 476 -4.34 -24.22 -46.73
C THR A 476 -3.33 -23.07 -46.92
N ASN A 477 -2.58 -22.78 -45.86
CA ASN A 477 -1.62 -21.67 -45.70
C ASN A 477 -2.24 -20.26 -45.56
N GLN A 478 -3.56 -20.14 -45.40
CA GLN A 478 -4.19 -18.92 -44.89
C GLN A 478 -3.85 -18.75 -43.40
N ILE A 479 -3.67 -17.50 -42.96
CA ILE A 479 -3.62 -17.17 -41.52
C ILE A 479 -5.07 -17.08 -41.04
N ILE A 480 -5.38 -17.86 -40.01
CA ILE A 480 -6.64 -17.86 -39.28
C ILE A 480 -6.42 -17.12 -37.96
N ASP A 481 -7.28 -16.15 -37.68
CA ASP A 481 -7.31 -15.41 -36.43
C ASP A 481 -8.37 -16.05 -35.51
N PHE A 482 -8.03 -16.26 -34.24
CA PHE A 482 -8.97 -16.72 -33.21
C PHE A 482 -9.39 -15.54 -32.32
N ASP A 483 -10.58 -15.59 -31.74
CA ASP A 483 -11.08 -14.54 -30.86
C ASP A 483 -11.77 -15.11 -29.62
N GLY A 484 -11.08 -15.00 -28.48
CA GLY A 484 -11.58 -15.39 -27.16
C GLY A 484 -12.11 -14.22 -26.34
N THR A 485 -12.16 -13.01 -26.89
CA THR A 485 -12.46 -11.78 -26.11
C THR A 485 -13.90 -11.69 -25.60
N GLY A 486 -14.79 -12.58 -26.05
CA GLY A 486 -16.14 -12.73 -25.50
C GLY A 486 -16.24 -13.63 -24.26
N SER A 487 -15.11 -13.96 -23.63
CA SER A 487 -15.04 -14.77 -22.39
C SER A 487 -15.22 -13.90 -21.14
N GLU A 488 -15.86 -14.46 -20.10
CA GLU A 488 -16.14 -13.78 -18.82
C GLU A 488 -15.49 -14.53 -17.63
N GLY A 489 -15.23 -13.83 -16.53
CA GLY A 489 -14.63 -14.37 -15.30
C GLY A 489 -13.98 -13.28 -14.45
N ASN A 490 -13.33 -13.67 -13.36
CA ASN A 490 -12.75 -12.73 -12.37
C ASN A 490 -11.31 -12.33 -12.73
N GLY A 491 -10.97 -11.05 -12.51
CA GLY A 491 -9.61 -10.53 -12.73
C GLY A 491 -9.09 -10.63 -14.16
N GLU A 492 -7.76 -10.82 -14.29
CA GLU A 492 -7.09 -10.97 -15.59
C GLU A 492 -7.12 -12.44 -16.07
N LEU A 493 -7.89 -12.69 -17.14
CA LEU A 493 -8.06 -14.04 -17.69
C LEU A 493 -6.82 -14.54 -18.45
N ASN A 494 -6.42 -15.78 -18.16
CA ASN A 494 -5.36 -16.50 -18.87
C ASN A 494 -5.96 -17.42 -19.94
N TYR A 495 -5.65 -17.15 -21.21
CA TYR A 495 -6.20 -17.87 -22.37
C TYR A 495 -5.21 -18.90 -22.92
N THR A 496 -5.66 -20.16 -23.07
CA THR A 496 -4.89 -21.26 -23.66
C THR A 496 -5.69 -21.96 -24.75
N TRP A 497 -5.18 -21.98 -25.98
CA TRP A 497 -5.83 -22.62 -27.12
C TRP A 497 -5.07 -23.89 -27.51
N THR A 498 -5.79 -24.99 -27.74
CA THR A 498 -5.18 -26.30 -28.07
C THR A 498 -5.88 -27.02 -29.21
N PHE A 499 -5.09 -27.65 -30.09
CA PHE A 499 -5.59 -28.51 -31.17
C PHE A 499 -4.50 -29.42 -31.73
N HIS A 500 -4.88 -30.44 -32.50
CA HIS A 500 -3.93 -31.32 -33.17
C HIS A 500 -3.69 -30.94 -34.63
N HIS A 501 -2.43 -30.64 -34.98
CA HIS A 501 -1.99 -30.45 -36.36
C HIS A 501 -0.86 -31.43 -36.69
N ARG A 502 -1.04 -32.25 -37.74
CA ARG A 502 -0.04 -33.23 -38.22
C ARG A 502 0.45 -34.20 -37.14
N SER A 503 -0.47 -34.62 -36.26
CA SER A 503 -0.22 -35.47 -35.09
C SER A 503 0.69 -34.85 -34.01
N GLN A 504 0.88 -33.53 -34.03
CA GLN A 504 1.45 -32.77 -32.92
C GLN A 504 0.35 -31.97 -32.22
N LEU A 505 0.42 -31.85 -30.89
CA LEU A 505 -0.41 -30.89 -30.16
C LEU A 505 0.19 -29.50 -30.38
N VAL A 506 -0.65 -28.56 -30.82
CA VAL A 506 -0.33 -27.13 -30.90
C VAL A 506 -0.98 -26.46 -29.71
N THR A 507 -0.22 -25.61 -29.01
CA THR A 507 -0.70 -24.77 -27.91
C THR A 507 -0.38 -23.32 -28.23
N MET A 508 -1.36 -22.43 -28.07
CA MET A 508 -1.23 -20.98 -28.26
C MET A 508 -1.79 -20.25 -27.05
N TYR A 509 -1.33 -19.02 -26.80
CA TYR A 509 -1.69 -18.24 -25.62
C TYR A 509 -2.18 -16.84 -25.99
N GLY A 510 -3.00 -16.26 -25.13
CA GLY A 510 -3.59 -14.93 -25.31
C GLY A 510 -4.99 -14.97 -25.91
N SER A 511 -5.71 -13.84 -25.84
CA SER A 511 -7.10 -13.73 -26.28
C SER A 511 -7.28 -13.87 -27.79
N ASN A 512 -6.28 -13.48 -28.59
CA ASN A 512 -6.37 -13.44 -30.05
C ASN A 512 -5.12 -14.02 -30.74
N PRO A 513 -4.84 -15.32 -30.62
CA PRO A 513 -3.74 -15.97 -31.34
C PRO A 513 -4.09 -16.18 -32.82
N THR A 514 -3.08 -16.47 -33.62
CA THR A 514 -3.23 -16.70 -35.08
C THR A 514 -2.49 -17.96 -35.52
N PHE A 515 -3.06 -18.77 -36.41
CA PHE A 515 -2.41 -19.99 -36.93
C PHE A 515 -2.61 -20.18 -38.44
N ALA A 516 -1.68 -20.87 -39.11
CA ALA A 516 -1.79 -21.21 -40.52
C ALA A 516 -1.72 -22.72 -40.75
N PHE A 517 -2.85 -23.32 -41.12
CA PHE A 517 -2.98 -24.75 -41.37
C PHE A 517 -2.37 -25.15 -42.73
N THR A 518 -1.44 -26.10 -42.74
CA THR A 518 -0.74 -26.52 -43.98
C THR A 518 -1.43 -27.66 -44.72
N ASP A 519 -2.26 -28.41 -44.00
CA ASP A 519 -2.91 -29.63 -44.45
C ASP A 519 -4.43 -29.36 -44.48
N THR A 520 -5.17 -30.07 -45.34
CA THR A 520 -6.65 -29.93 -45.41
C THR A 520 -7.34 -30.82 -44.38
N GLY A 521 -8.44 -30.34 -43.80
CA GLY A 521 -9.29 -31.13 -42.92
C GLY A 521 -10.10 -30.26 -41.96
N ASP A 522 -10.93 -30.94 -41.18
CA ASP A 522 -11.65 -30.37 -40.05
C ASP A 522 -10.77 -30.45 -38.79
N TYR A 523 -10.65 -29.33 -38.08
CA TYR A 523 -9.94 -29.22 -36.81
C TYR A 523 -10.90 -28.77 -35.72
N VAL A 524 -10.81 -29.39 -34.54
CA VAL A 524 -11.46 -28.88 -33.33
C VAL A 524 -10.39 -28.13 -32.54
N VAL A 525 -10.65 -26.88 -32.22
CA VAL A 525 -9.75 -26.03 -31.43
C VAL A 525 -10.43 -25.69 -30.11
N THR A 526 -9.82 -26.09 -29.00
CA THR A 526 -10.34 -25.87 -27.65
C THR A 526 -9.67 -24.64 -27.04
N LEU A 527 -10.46 -23.64 -26.68
CA LEU A 527 -10.06 -22.59 -25.73
C LEU A 527 -10.28 -23.11 -24.31
N ILE A 528 -9.32 -22.84 -23.43
CA ILE A 528 -9.46 -22.91 -21.98
C ILE A 528 -9.09 -21.55 -21.43
N ILE A 529 -9.97 -20.96 -20.63
CA ILE A 529 -9.67 -19.77 -19.83
C ILE A 529 -9.38 -20.16 -18.38
N ARG A 530 -8.65 -19.30 -17.68
CA ARG A 530 -8.43 -19.39 -16.23
C ARG A 530 -8.50 -18.00 -15.62
N ASP A 531 -9.29 -17.84 -14.57
CA ASP A 531 -9.42 -16.59 -13.83
C ASP A 531 -8.35 -16.44 -12.74
N GLU A 532 -8.36 -15.34 -12.00
CA GLU A 532 -7.38 -15.08 -10.93
C GLU A 532 -7.49 -16.06 -9.75
N TYR A 533 -8.69 -16.56 -9.46
CA TYR A 533 -8.99 -17.61 -8.48
C TYR A 533 -8.71 -19.03 -9.00
N ASN A 534 -8.04 -19.15 -10.14
CA ASN A 534 -7.61 -20.40 -10.74
C ASN A 534 -8.78 -21.32 -11.19
N VAL A 535 -10.01 -20.79 -11.23
CA VAL A 535 -11.20 -21.40 -11.81
C VAL A 535 -11.04 -21.46 -13.32
N VAL A 536 -11.43 -22.57 -13.94
CA VAL A 536 -11.29 -22.81 -15.38
C VAL A 536 -12.63 -23.09 -16.03
N ASP A 537 -12.78 -22.60 -17.25
CA ASP A 537 -13.83 -23.04 -18.17
C ASP A 537 -13.25 -23.21 -19.59
N GLY A 538 -13.96 -23.93 -20.46
CA GLY A 538 -13.47 -24.24 -21.81
C GLY A 538 -14.55 -24.38 -22.86
N ASP A 539 -14.25 -23.87 -24.04
CA ASP A 539 -15.13 -23.84 -25.21
C ASP A 539 -14.39 -24.31 -26.47
N THR A 540 -15.11 -24.64 -27.54
CA THR A 540 -14.55 -25.21 -28.77
C THR A 540 -15.08 -24.56 -30.03
N VAL A 541 -14.17 -24.20 -30.93
CA VAL A 541 -14.47 -23.72 -32.29
C VAL A 541 -14.02 -24.76 -33.33
N PHE A 542 -14.85 -25.01 -34.34
CA PHE A 542 -14.49 -25.87 -35.47
C PHE A 542 -13.84 -25.03 -36.58
N VAL A 543 -12.76 -25.56 -37.17
CA VAL A 543 -12.03 -24.90 -38.26
C VAL A 543 -11.93 -25.84 -39.47
N HIS A 544 -12.54 -25.45 -40.59
CA HIS A 544 -12.60 -26.24 -41.82
C HIS A 544 -11.60 -25.73 -42.87
N ILE A 545 -10.58 -26.52 -43.22
CA ILE A 545 -9.48 -26.10 -44.10
C ILE A 545 -9.47 -26.84 -45.44
N THR A 546 -9.55 -26.09 -46.54
CA THR A 546 -9.61 -26.62 -47.92
C THR A 546 -8.38 -26.28 -48.78
N SER A 547 -8.14 -27.07 -49.84
CA SER A 547 -6.89 -27.03 -50.62
C SER A 547 -6.81 -25.84 -51.60
N MET A 548 -5.65 -25.21 -51.69
CA MET A 548 -5.41 -24.04 -52.56
C MET A 548 -5.05 -24.38 -54.03
N ALA A 549 -5.38 -25.59 -54.54
CA ALA A 549 -5.15 -26.01 -55.93
C ALA A 549 -6.22 -27.04 -56.38
N GLU A 550 -6.74 -27.08 -57.62
CA GLU A 550 -6.38 -26.32 -58.83
C GLU A 550 -7.56 -26.30 -59.83
N ALA A 551 -8.00 -25.11 -60.26
CA ALA A 551 -8.61 -24.83 -61.58
C ALA A 551 -8.83 -23.30 -61.69
N MET A 552 -8.58 -22.72 -62.86
CA MET A 552 -8.80 -21.28 -63.15
C MET A 552 -9.84 -21.14 -64.26
N PHE A 553 -10.59 -20.04 -64.26
CA PHE A 553 -11.53 -19.66 -65.32
C PHE A 553 -11.48 -18.15 -65.56
N ASP A 554 -11.90 -17.72 -66.75
CA ASP A 554 -12.02 -16.30 -67.09
C ASP A 554 -13.41 -15.77 -66.71
N LEU A 555 -13.47 -14.82 -65.77
CA LEU A 555 -14.71 -14.13 -65.38
C LEU A 555 -15.02 -12.99 -66.35
N THR A 556 -16.15 -13.08 -67.06
CA THR A 556 -16.65 -11.96 -67.87
C THR A 556 -17.55 -11.02 -67.05
N VAL A 557 -17.18 -9.73 -67.00
CA VAL A 557 -17.90 -8.66 -66.29
C VAL A 557 -18.41 -7.62 -67.29
N GLY A 558 -19.73 -7.43 -67.40
CA GLY A 558 -20.36 -6.43 -68.28
C GLY A 558 -21.42 -7.03 -69.22
N PRO A 559 -21.86 -6.30 -70.28
CA PRO A 559 -21.33 -5.02 -70.74
C PRO A 559 -21.80 -3.83 -69.90
N VAL A 560 -20.86 -2.98 -69.49
CA VAL A 560 -21.11 -1.71 -68.80
C VAL A 560 -21.58 -0.67 -69.82
N ARG A 561 -22.72 -0.02 -69.56
CA ARG A 561 -23.31 1.02 -70.41
C ARG A 561 -23.55 2.32 -69.66
N ASP A 562 -23.61 3.43 -70.38
CA ASP A 562 -23.93 4.74 -69.82
C ASP A 562 -25.43 5.06 -69.80
N GLU A 563 -25.77 6.28 -69.39
CA GLU A 563 -27.16 6.76 -69.27
C GLU A 563 -27.90 6.91 -70.62
N HIS A 564 -27.18 6.76 -71.75
CA HIS A 564 -27.72 6.79 -73.11
C HIS A 564 -27.71 5.40 -73.78
N ASP A 565 -27.44 4.33 -73.02
CA ASP A 565 -27.31 2.94 -73.48
C ASP A 565 -26.09 2.68 -74.40
N GLU A 566 -25.03 3.52 -74.34
CA GLU A 566 -23.79 3.31 -75.11
C GLU A 566 -22.69 2.62 -74.26
N PRO A 567 -21.78 1.81 -74.84
CA PRO A 567 -20.78 1.05 -74.07
C PRO A 567 -19.67 1.92 -73.45
N VAL A 568 -19.32 1.65 -72.20
CA VAL A 568 -18.23 2.34 -71.49
C VAL A 568 -16.91 1.61 -71.72
N VAL A 569 -15.96 2.24 -72.42
CA VAL A 569 -14.67 1.64 -72.83
C VAL A 569 -13.50 2.16 -71.99
N ASP A 570 -12.53 1.28 -71.69
CA ASP A 570 -11.32 1.52 -70.86
C ASP A 570 -11.61 1.94 -69.40
N ALA A 571 -12.79 1.59 -68.88
CA ALA A 571 -13.10 1.75 -67.46
C ALA A 571 -12.41 0.66 -66.62
N PRO A 572 -11.77 0.99 -65.49
CA PRO A 572 -11.20 -0.01 -64.59
C PRO A 572 -12.29 -0.72 -63.79
N VAL A 573 -12.12 -2.03 -63.66
CA VAL A 573 -13.00 -2.95 -62.93
C VAL A 573 -12.20 -3.62 -61.82
N ARG A 574 -12.74 -3.64 -60.60
CA ARG A 574 -12.21 -4.42 -59.46
C ARG A 574 -13.25 -5.45 -59.06
N VAL A 575 -12.83 -6.70 -58.91
CA VAL A 575 -13.63 -7.77 -58.28
C VAL A 575 -12.95 -8.16 -56.97
N SER A 576 -13.71 -8.21 -55.89
CA SER A 576 -13.21 -8.59 -54.56
C SER A 576 -13.98 -9.83 -54.09
N VAL A 577 -13.27 -10.86 -53.63
CA VAL A 577 -13.87 -12.12 -53.18
C VAL A 577 -13.03 -12.71 -52.06
N SER A 578 -13.65 -13.06 -50.94
CA SER A 578 -12.99 -13.71 -49.78
C SER A 578 -11.66 -13.05 -49.38
N GLY A 579 -11.61 -11.71 -49.35
CA GLY A 579 -10.40 -10.92 -49.03
C GLY A 579 -9.42 -10.69 -50.19
N PHE A 580 -9.48 -11.46 -51.27
CA PHE A 580 -8.64 -11.29 -52.46
C PHE A 580 -9.20 -10.23 -53.42
N ARG A 581 -8.31 -9.59 -54.21
CA ARG A 581 -8.66 -8.52 -55.16
C ARG A 581 -8.09 -8.79 -56.54
N TYR A 582 -8.97 -8.82 -57.54
CA TYR A 582 -8.66 -9.03 -58.95
C TYR A 582 -9.06 -7.80 -59.77
N PHE A 583 -8.38 -7.55 -60.88
CA PHE A 583 -8.47 -6.28 -61.62
C PHE A 583 -8.57 -6.51 -63.13
N GLY A 584 -9.46 -5.77 -63.79
CA GLY A 584 -9.67 -5.78 -65.23
C GLY A 584 -9.94 -4.38 -65.81
N ARG A 585 -10.18 -4.32 -67.13
CA ARG A 585 -10.56 -3.10 -67.86
C ARG A 585 -11.59 -3.42 -68.93
N THR A 586 -12.55 -2.52 -69.15
CA THR A 586 -13.57 -2.73 -70.20
C THR A 586 -13.01 -2.53 -71.61
N VAL A 587 -13.39 -3.41 -72.54
CA VAL A 587 -13.05 -3.35 -73.96
C VAL A 587 -14.17 -2.68 -74.78
N PHE A 588 -14.07 -2.72 -76.11
CA PHE A 588 -14.90 -1.91 -77.02
C PHE A 588 -16.42 -2.16 -76.98
N ASP A 589 -16.88 -3.27 -76.40
CA ASP A 589 -18.29 -3.59 -76.20
C ASP A 589 -18.79 -3.35 -74.77
N GLY A 590 -17.93 -2.85 -73.89
CA GLY A 590 -18.22 -2.59 -72.47
C GLY A 590 -17.95 -3.76 -71.53
N THR A 591 -17.46 -4.90 -72.00
CA THR A 591 -17.13 -6.07 -71.16
C THR A 591 -15.67 -6.08 -70.69
N ALA A 592 -15.35 -6.77 -69.59
CA ALA A 592 -13.99 -7.01 -69.11
C ALA A 592 -13.81 -8.49 -68.76
N GLU A 593 -12.65 -9.08 -69.06
CA GLU A 593 -12.29 -10.46 -68.68
C GLU A 593 -11.25 -10.45 -67.55
N ILE A 594 -11.43 -11.30 -66.54
CA ILE A 594 -10.59 -11.37 -65.32
C ILE A 594 -10.34 -12.85 -64.95
N GLU A 595 -9.08 -13.30 -64.98
CA GLU A 595 -8.71 -14.68 -64.66
C GLU A 595 -8.78 -14.96 -63.15
N MET A 596 -9.57 -15.97 -62.71
CA MET A 596 -9.87 -16.25 -61.30
C MET A 596 -9.93 -17.76 -60.98
N PRO A 597 -9.64 -18.18 -59.73
CA PRO A 597 -9.84 -19.57 -59.29
C PRO A 597 -11.30 -20.04 -59.35
N VAL A 598 -11.54 -21.25 -59.87
CA VAL A 598 -12.85 -21.91 -59.96
C VAL A 598 -13.50 -22.15 -58.58
N ALA A 599 -12.72 -22.19 -57.51
CA ALA A 599 -13.22 -22.23 -56.14
C ALA A 599 -14.09 -21.01 -55.75
N PHE A 600 -14.03 -19.92 -56.53
CA PHE A 600 -14.88 -18.74 -56.36
C PHE A 600 -16.15 -18.78 -57.24
N GLN A 601 -16.35 -19.79 -58.10
CA GLN A 601 -17.65 -20.02 -58.73
C GLN A 601 -18.68 -20.37 -57.65
N GLY A 602 -19.85 -19.74 -57.71
CA GLY A 602 -20.90 -19.83 -56.69
C GLY A 602 -20.70 -18.93 -55.46
N ARG A 603 -19.57 -18.20 -55.35
CA ARG A 603 -19.35 -17.24 -54.24
C ARG A 603 -19.85 -15.83 -54.61
N THR A 604 -20.34 -15.10 -53.61
CA THR A 604 -20.67 -13.67 -53.72
C THR A 604 -19.39 -12.85 -53.82
N VAL A 605 -19.41 -11.83 -54.67
CA VAL A 605 -18.26 -10.96 -54.97
C VAL A 605 -18.70 -9.49 -55.03
N ASP A 606 -17.83 -8.62 -54.54
CA ASP A 606 -17.98 -7.17 -54.66
C ASP A 606 -17.42 -6.71 -56.00
N VAL A 607 -18.28 -6.19 -56.88
CA VAL A 607 -17.87 -5.63 -58.17
C VAL A 607 -17.91 -4.12 -58.09
N LEU A 608 -16.75 -3.47 -58.20
CA LEU A 608 -16.61 -2.03 -58.32
C LEU A 608 -16.21 -1.65 -59.74
N VAL A 609 -17.06 -0.87 -60.41
CA VAL A 609 -16.80 -0.29 -61.73
C VAL A 609 -16.71 1.23 -61.61
N VAL A 610 -15.63 1.83 -62.13
CA VAL A 610 -15.44 3.29 -62.14
C VAL A 610 -15.74 3.85 -63.52
N LYS A 611 -16.84 4.59 -63.64
CA LYS A 611 -17.21 5.28 -64.88
C LYS A 611 -16.35 6.54 -65.06
N SER A 612 -16.07 6.89 -66.33
CA SER A 612 -15.43 8.16 -66.68
C SER A 612 -16.26 9.34 -66.15
N GLY A 613 -15.75 10.04 -65.14
CA GLY A 613 -16.46 11.14 -64.47
C GLY A 613 -16.49 11.09 -62.93
N TYR A 614 -15.89 10.06 -62.30
CA TYR A 614 -15.91 9.80 -60.83
C TYR A 614 -17.25 9.30 -60.26
N GLU A 615 -18.12 8.73 -61.10
CA GLU A 615 -19.25 7.91 -60.63
C GLU A 615 -18.80 6.46 -60.47
N THR A 616 -19.03 5.88 -59.29
CA THR A 616 -18.73 4.47 -58.98
C THR A 616 -20.01 3.66 -58.87
N MET A 617 -20.04 2.50 -59.53
CA MET A 617 -21.08 1.49 -59.35
C MET A 617 -20.48 0.35 -58.54
N GLU A 618 -21.02 0.10 -57.35
CA GLU A 618 -20.63 -0.99 -56.45
C GLU A 618 -21.86 -1.83 -56.17
N PHE A 619 -21.74 -3.15 -56.35
CA PHE A 619 -22.82 -4.11 -56.12
C PHE A 619 -22.24 -5.49 -55.81
N GLU A 620 -22.95 -6.21 -54.95
CA GLU A 620 -22.72 -7.63 -54.71
C GLU A 620 -23.44 -8.46 -55.78
N THR A 621 -22.79 -9.52 -56.23
CA THR A 621 -23.33 -10.48 -57.21
C THR A 621 -22.62 -11.81 -57.06
N THR A 622 -23.17 -12.89 -57.61
CA THR A 622 -22.54 -14.23 -57.54
C THR A 622 -21.91 -14.61 -58.87
N ILE A 623 -20.73 -15.22 -58.82
CA ILE A 623 -20.09 -15.84 -60.00
C ILE A 623 -20.85 -17.13 -60.33
N THR A 624 -21.29 -17.33 -61.57
CA THR A 624 -21.96 -18.55 -62.02
C THR A 624 -20.96 -19.71 -62.24
N SER A 625 -21.49 -20.93 -62.29
CA SER A 625 -20.72 -22.13 -62.67
C SER A 625 -20.17 -22.12 -64.11
N GLU A 626 -20.60 -21.16 -64.95
CA GLU A 626 -20.04 -20.95 -66.30
C GLU A 626 -19.04 -19.78 -66.36
N GLY A 627 -18.74 -19.13 -65.24
CA GLY A 627 -17.75 -18.05 -65.18
C GLY A 627 -18.26 -16.68 -65.63
N THR A 628 -19.55 -16.42 -65.44
CA THR A 628 -20.20 -15.12 -65.70
C THR A 628 -20.84 -14.60 -64.43
N LEU A 629 -21.29 -13.34 -64.40
CA LEU A 629 -22.06 -12.80 -63.27
C LEU A 629 -23.55 -12.92 -63.56
N GLU A 630 -24.34 -13.44 -62.60
CA GLU A 630 -25.80 -13.35 -62.66
C GLU A 630 -26.42 -12.65 -61.44
N PRO A 631 -27.48 -11.84 -61.65
CA PRO A 631 -28.03 -11.44 -62.96
C PRO A 631 -27.13 -10.44 -63.68
N ALA A 632 -27.17 -10.41 -65.01
CA ALA A 632 -26.56 -9.32 -65.78
C ALA A 632 -27.11 -7.96 -65.31
N LEU A 633 -26.23 -6.95 -65.20
CA LEU A 633 -26.43 -5.66 -64.53
C LEU A 633 -27.90 -5.20 -64.41
N PRO A 634 -28.45 -5.05 -63.19
CA PRO A 634 -29.86 -4.74 -63.02
C PRO A 634 -30.22 -3.37 -63.60
N THR A 635 -31.22 -3.35 -64.47
CA THR A 635 -31.97 -2.12 -64.73
C THR A 635 -32.92 -1.90 -63.54
N MET A 636 -32.68 -0.86 -62.75
CA MET A 636 -33.41 -0.47 -61.52
C MET A 636 -34.91 -0.79 -61.51
N TYR A 637 -35.35 -1.76 -60.69
CA TYR A 637 -36.66 -1.80 -60.02
C TYR A 637 -36.59 -2.64 -58.72
N THR A 638 -37.34 -2.21 -57.69
CA THR A 638 -37.45 -2.82 -56.34
C THR A 638 -38.56 -3.87 -56.25
N GLU A 639 -38.47 -4.84 -55.31
CA GLU A 639 -39.53 -5.34 -54.39
C GLU A 639 -38.97 -6.45 -53.43
N LEU A 640 -39.64 -6.71 -52.29
CA LEU A 640 -39.19 -7.61 -51.20
C LEU A 640 -39.94 -8.96 -51.15
N SER A 641 -39.25 -10.06 -50.81
CA SER A 641 -39.87 -11.24 -50.16
C SER A 641 -38.87 -12.18 -49.46
N ALA A 642 -38.99 -12.36 -48.14
CA ALA A 642 -38.42 -13.50 -47.40
C ALA A 642 -39.18 -13.73 -46.06
N VAL A 643 -39.22 -14.98 -45.62
CA VAL A 643 -39.37 -15.43 -44.23
C VAL A 643 -38.05 -16.13 -43.88
N VAL A 644 -37.55 -15.98 -42.65
CA VAL A 644 -36.23 -16.49 -42.23
C VAL A 644 -36.35 -17.20 -40.89
N ALA A 645 -35.91 -18.45 -40.82
CA ALA A 645 -35.83 -19.26 -39.61
C ALA A 645 -34.50 -19.03 -38.88
N HIS A 646 -34.55 -18.86 -37.57
CA HIS A 646 -33.35 -18.69 -36.73
C HIS A 646 -33.53 -19.48 -35.43
N GLY A 647 -32.74 -20.54 -35.25
CA GLY A 647 -32.86 -21.49 -34.13
C GLY A 647 -31.90 -21.24 -32.96
N GLY A 648 -31.06 -20.21 -33.07
CA GLY A 648 -29.94 -19.95 -32.15
C GLY A 648 -28.61 -20.49 -32.66
N LEU A 649 -27.57 -20.33 -31.86
CA LEU A 649 -26.27 -21.01 -32.03
C LEU A 649 -26.38 -22.48 -31.61
N ASP A 650 -25.39 -23.29 -31.98
CA ASP A 650 -25.21 -24.64 -31.45
C ASP A 650 -24.97 -24.60 -29.92
N ARG A 651 -25.42 -25.63 -29.20
CA ARG A 651 -25.46 -25.62 -27.72
C ARG A 651 -25.05 -26.96 -27.10
N ASN A 652 -24.34 -26.87 -25.98
CA ASN A 652 -24.09 -28.00 -25.09
C ASN A 652 -25.27 -28.21 -24.13
N ALA A 653 -25.48 -29.46 -23.74
CA ALA A 653 -26.43 -29.86 -22.71
C ALA A 653 -25.89 -31.09 -21.94
N TYR A 654 -26.45 -31.39 -20.78
CA TYR A 654 -26.00 -32.51 -19.94
C TYR A 654 -27.11 -33.54 -19.72
N VAL A 655 -26.75 -34.82 -19.67
CA VAL A 655 -27.72 -35.90 -19.44
C VAL A 655 -28.50 -35.67 -18.13
N GLY A 656 -29.83 -35.61 -18.25
CA GLY A 656 -30.75 -35.44 -17.14
C GLY A 656 -31.11 -33.99 -16.76
N ILE A 657 -30.47 -32.99 -17.37
CA ILE A 657 -30.78 -31.56 -17.12
C ILE A 657 -31.77 -31.04 -18.19
N PRO A 658 -32.85 -30.33 -17.83
CA PRO A 658 -33.73 -29.67 -18.78
C PRO A 658 -33.05 -28.47 -19.45
N MET A 659 -33.24 -28.31 -20.76
CA MET A 659 -32.75 -27.18 -21.54
C MET A 659 -33.89 -26.54 -22.35
N THR A 660 -33.74 -25.25 -22.67
CA THR A 660 -34.69 -24.47 -23.45
C THR A 660 -34.15 -24.23 -24.87
N MET A 661 -34.94 -24.59 -25.88
CA MET A 661 -34.70 -24.19 -27.28
C MET A 661 -35.23 -22.77 -27.51
N ASP A 662 -34.67 -21.99 -28.43
CA ASP A 662 -35.08 -20.59 -28.65
C ASP A 662 -35.12 -20.21 -30.13
N GLY A 663 -36.31 -19.87 -30.62
CA GLY A 663 -36.57 -19.48 -32.01
C GLY A 663 -36.91 -18.00 -32.19
N SER A 664 -36.81 -17.19 -31.12
CA SER A 664 -37.33 -15.81 -31.04
C SER A 664 -36.79 -14.85 -32.11
N LEU A 665 -35.58 -15.13 -32.63
CA LEU A 665 -34.94 -14.36 -33.70
C LEU A 665 -35.50 -14.63 -35.11
N SER A 666 -36.42 -15.59 -35.26
CA SER A 666 -37.05 -15.90 -36.56
C SER A 666 -37.97 -14.78 -37.05
N TRP A 667 -37.86 -14.38 -38.31
CA TRP A 667 -38.52 -13.19 -38.85
C TRP A 667 -39.35 -13.45 -40.11
N GLY A 668 -40.44 -12.70 -40.29
CA GLY A 668 -41.23 -12.72 -41.51
C GLY A 668 -42.05 -11.45 -41.71
N ASN A 669 -42.32 -11.10 -42.98
CA ASN A 669 -42.87 -9.79 -43.39
C ASN A 669 -44.30 -9.45 -42.90
N GLY A 670 -44.93 -10.32 -42.09
CA GLY A 670 -46.05 -9.95 -41.22
C GLY A 670 -46.21 -10.88 -40.02
N GLY A 671 -45.09 -11.34 -39.45
CA GLY A 671 -45.05 -12.14 -38.22
C GLY A 671 -45.13 -13.65 -38.45
N ILE A 672 -44.35 -14.39 -37.65
CA ILE A 672 -44.42 -15.85 -37.55
C ILE A 672 -45.67 -16.24 -36.74
N VAL A 673 -46.40 -17.25 -37.20
CA VAL A 673 -47.60 -17.78 -36.53
C VAL A 673 -47.45 -19.23 -36.07
N ASN A 674 -46.36 -19.91 -36.44
CA ASN A 674 -46.08 -21.27 -36.05
C ASN A 674 -44.56 -21.49 -35.92
N TYR A 675 -44.16 -22.18 -34.85
CA TYR A 675 -42.80 -22.65 -34.57
C TYR A 675 -42.90 -24.16 -34.29
N THR A 676 -42.15 -24.97 -35.02
CA THR A 676 -42.17 -26.44 -34.88
C THR A 676 -40.74 -26.98 -34.89
N TRP A 677 -40.34 -27.58 -33.77
CA TRP A 677 -39.01 -28.17 -33.58
C TRP A 677 -39.10 -29.69 -33.75
N THR A 678 -38.20 -30.29 -34.52
CA THR A 678 -38.22 -31.74 -34.84
C THR A 678 -36.83 -32.35 -34.71
N PHE A 679 -36.71 -33.46 -33.97
CA PHE A 679 -35.45 -34.18 -33.78
C PHE A 679 -35.69 -35.67 -33.49
N THR A 680 -34.64 -36.49 -33.42
CA THR A 680 -34.75 -37.93 -33.09
C THR A 680 -34.12 -38.21 -31.73
N HIS A 681 -34.86 -38.80 -30.80
CA HIS A 681 -34.35 -39.19 -29.48
C HIS A 681 -34.89 -40.58 -29.08
N LYS A 682 -34.01 -41.47 -28.59
CA LYS A 682 -34.28 -42.90 -28.31
C LYS A 682 -34.94 -43.66 -29.46
N GLY A 683 -34.50 -43.40 -30.69
CA GLY A 683 -35.01 -44.04 -31.91
C GLY A 683 -36.42 -43.62 -32.33
N GLY A 684 -36.98 -42.57 -31.74
CA GLY A 684 -38.27 -41.99 -32.13
C GLY A 684 -38.18 -40.50 -32.42
N THR A 685 -38.95 -40.03 -33.41
CA THR A 685 -39.05 -38.59 -33.71
C THR A 685 -39.82 -37.87 -32.61
N ARG A 686 -39.25 -36.76 -32.13
CA ARG A 686 -39.87 -35.79 -31.22
C ARG A 686 -40.26 -34.56 -32.00
N VAL A 687 -41.41 -33.99 -31.65
CA VAL A 687 -41.91 -32.73 -32.20
C VAL A 687 -42.34 -31.86 -31.03
N LEU A 688 -41.79 -30.64 -30.94
CA LEU A 688 -42.16 -29.63 -29.95
C LEU A 688 -42.73 -28.40 -30.68
N HIS A 689 -43.58 -27.65 -30.00
CA HIS A 689 -44.26 -26.48 -30.56
C HIS A 689 -44.12 -25.28 -29.62
N GLY A 690 -43.97 -24.09 -30.21
CA GLY A 690 -43.74 -22.85 -29.48
C GLY A 690 -42.39 -22.24 -29.81
N GLU A 691 -42.27 -20.95 -29.52
CA GLU A 691 -41.08 -20.14 -29.76
C GLU A 691 -39.89 -20.62 -28.92
N ALA A 692 -40.13 -20.98 -27.65
CA ALA A 692 -39.11 -21.51 -26.75
C ALA A 692 -39.60 -22.72 -25.90
N PRO A 693 -39.56 -23.95 -26.42
CA PRO A 693 -39.92 -25.16 -25.67
C PRO A 693 -38.76 -25.75 -24.87
N GLU A 694 -39.07 -26.37 -23.72
CA GLU A 694 -38.13 -27.12 -22.88
C GLU A 694 -38.07 -28.62 -23.25
N PHE A 695 -36.89 -29.22 -23.10
CA PHE A 695 -36.68 -30.67 -23.22
C PHE A 695 -35.51 -31.17 -22.36
N THR A 696 -35.57 -32.42 -21.90
CA THR A 696 -34.48 -33.09 -21.15
C THR A 696 -33.96 -34.28 -21.94
N PHE A 697 -32.65 -34.32 -22.18
CA PHE A 697 -32.01 -35.44 -22.87
C PHE A 697 -31.54 -36.50 -21.85
N GLU A 698 -31.88 -37.77 -22.12
CA GLU A 698 -31.59 -38.90 -21.23
C GLU A 698 -30.43 -39.79 -21.72
N GLU A 699 -29.79 -39.46 -22.85
CA GLU A 699 -28.71 -40.23 -23.49
C GLU A 699 -27.71 -39.23 -24.11
N GLU A 700 -26.42 -39.46 -23.89
CA GLU A 700 -25.31 -38.69 -24.48
C GLU A 700 -25.33 -38.75 -26.02
N GLY A 701 -24.75 -37.73 -26.66
CA GLY A 701 -24.54 -37.69 -28.10
C GLY A 701 -25.06 -36.41 -28.76
N THR A 702 -24.84 -36.33 -30.06
CA THR A 702 -25.14 -35.15 -30.87
C THR A 702 -26.51 -35.27 -31.54
N TYR A 703 -27.38 -34.30 -31.30
CA TYR A 703 -28.76 -34.27 -31.77
C TYR A 703 -28.98 -33.09 -32.73
N PRO A 704 -29.13 -33.32 -34.04
CA PRO A 704 -29.57 -32.27 -34.96
C PRO A 704 -31.06 -32.00 -34.73
N VAL A 705 -31.39 -30.75 -34.44
CA VAL A 705 -32.76 -30.27 -34.18
C VAL A 705 -33.18 -29.30 -35.28
N THR A 706 -34.20 -29.65 -36.05
CA THR A 706 -34.75 -28.80 -37.11
C THR A 706 -35.84 -27.90 -36.55
N LEU A 707 -35.67 -26.58 -36.65
CA LEU A 707 -36.74 -25.58 -36.47
C LEU A 707 -37.37 -25.26 -37.83
N ASN A 708 -38.69 -25.39 -37.93
CA ASN A 708 -39.48 -24.87 -39.05
C ASN A 708 -40.41 -23.75 -38.53
N VAL A 709 -40.37 -22.60 -39.19
CA VAL A 709 -41.25 -21.45 -38.89
C VAL A 709 -42.17 -21.15 -40.06
N THR A 710 -43.38 -20.66 -39.78
CA THR A 710 -44.36 -20.32 -40.83
C THR A 710 -45.06 -18.99 -40.54
N ASP A 711 -45.22 -18.13 -41.56
CA ASP A 711 -45.96 -16.87 -41.47
C ASP A 711 -47.48 -17.04 -41.66
N PHE A 712 -48.24 -15.97 -41.39
CA PHE A 712 -49.70 -15.95 -41.56
C PHE A 712 -50.19 -16.13 -43.02
N ARG A 713 -49.30 -16.08 -44.02
CA ARG A 713 -49.59 -16.30 -45.44
C ARG A 713 -49.28 -17.73 -45.88
N GLY A 714 -48.70 -18.55 -44.99
CA GLY A 714 -48.30 -19.92 -45.27
C GLY A 714 -46.93 -20.05 -45.95
N GLN A 715 -46.10 -19.00 -45.90
CA GLN A 715 -44.68 -19.08 -46.28
C GLN A 715 -43.90 -19.63 -45.08
N SER A 716 -43.00 -20.58 -45.33
CA SER A 716 -42.18 -21.21 -44.30
C SER A 716 -40.71 -21.19 -44.66
N ASP A 717 -39.87 -21.20 -43.62
CA ASP A 717 -38.44 -21.43 -43.72
C ASP A 717 -37.99 -22.42 -42.64
N GLU A 718 -36.85 -23.07 -42.82
CA GLU A 718 -36.32 -24.05 -41.86
C GLU A 718 -34.81 -23.93 -41.64
N THR A 719 -34.39 -24.23 -40.41
CA THR A 719 -32.99 -24.20 -40.00
C THR A 719 -32.69 -25.38 -39.06
N VAL A 720 -31.42 -25.74 -38.90
CA VAL A 720 -30.97 -26.85 -38.06
C VAL A 720 -29.94 -26.33 -37.07
N VAL A 721 -30.11 -26.69 -35.80
CA VAL A 721 -29.16 -26.43 -34.71
C VAL A 721 -28.71 -27.75 -34.12
N THR A 722 -27.43 -27.84 -33.79
CA THR A 722 -26.81 -29.02 -33.17
C THR A 722 -26.85 -28.88 -31.65
N ILE A 723 -27.38 -29.90 -30.98
CA ILE A 723 -27.31 -30.02 -29.51
C ILE A 723 -26.35 -31.16 -29.16
N SER A 724 -25.25 -30.84 -28.49
CA SER A 724 -24.27 -31.80 -28.01
C SER A 724 -24.57 -32.15 -26.55
N VAL A 725 -25.08 -33.36 -26.31
CA VAL A 725 -25.41 -33.84 -24.97
C VAL A 725 -24.20 -34.58 -24.40
N LEU A 726 -23.55 -33.98 -23.42
CA LEU A 726 -22.38 -34.48 -22.73
C LEU A 726 -22.76 -35.36 -21.52
N PRO A 727 -21.83 -36.23 -21.04
CA PRO A 727 -21.97 -36.88 -19.75
C PRO A 727 -22.25 -35.85 -18.65
N ALA A 728 -22.95 -36.25 -17.59
CA ALA A 728 -22.89 -35.47 -16.35
C ALA A 728 -21.42 -35.39 -15.89
N PRO A 729 -20.92 -34.21 -15.45
CA PRO A 729 -19.50 -34.00 -15.17
C PRO A 729 -18.94 -35.03 -14.17
N SER A 730 -17.74 -35.56 -14.45
CA SER A 730 -17.09 -36.56 -13.59
C SER A 730 -16.34 -35.90 -12.42
N THR A 731 -16.02 -36.72 -11.41
CA THR A 731 -15.41 -36.27 -10.15
C THR A 731 -13.91 -36.57 -10.04
N ASP A 732 -13.26 -36.89 -11.16
CA ASP A 732 -11.83 -37.27 -11.21
C ASP A 732 -10.91 -36.04 -11.09
N PHE A 733 -9.66 -36.24 -10.67
CA PHE A 733 -8.73 -35.14 -10.38
C PHE A 733 -7.26 -35.52 -10.65
N THR A 734 -6.43 -34.52 -10.92
CA THR A 734 -4.97 -34.70 -11.05
C THR A 734 -4.27 -34.34 -9.74
N LEU A 735 -3.50 -35.28 -9.20
CA LEU A 735 -2.71 -35.09 -7.99
C LEU A 735 -1.30 -34.56 -8.33
N PHE A 736 -0.90 -33.48 -7.67
CA PHE A 736 0.42 -32.86 -7.85
C PHE A 736 1.42 -33.41 -6.82
N VAL A 737 2.53 -34.00 -7.30
CA VAL A 737 3.56 -34.60 -6.43
C VAL A 737 4.93 -33.99 -6.73
N GLY A 738 5.31 -32.98 -5.95
CA GLY A 738 6.58 -32.24 -6.12
C GLY A 738 6.56 -30.89 -5.39
N PRO A 739 7.51 -29.98 -5.69
CA PRO A 739 8.62 -30.15 -6.62
C PRO A 739 9.80 -30.92 -6.00
N VAL A 740 10.29 -31.91 -6.74
CA VAL A 740 11.47 -32.72 -6.38
C VAL A 740 12.73 -31.91 -6.68
N MET A 741 13.41 -31.46 -5.63
CA MET A 741 14.60 -30.62 -5.72
C MET A 741 15.89 -31.38 -5.41
N ASP A 742 17.00 -31.00 -6.06
CA ASP A 742 18.34 -31.51 -5.74
C ASP A 742 18.95 -30.80 -4.51
N GLN A 743 20.13 -31.25 -4.09
CA GLN A 743 20.87 -30.66 -2.95
C GLN A 743 21.28 -29.18 -3.12
N HIS A 744 21.08 -28.59 -4.30
CA HIS A 744 21.32 -27.18 -4.62
C HIS A 744 20.00 -26.42 -4.86
N ASN A 745 18.86 -27.02 -4.53
CA ASN A 745 17.52 -26.45 -4.65
C ASN A 745 17.09 -26.19 -6.11
N LEU A 746 17.58 -27.01 -7.05
CA LEU A 746 17.19 -26.99 -8.47
C LEU A 746 16.23 -28.16 -8.79
N PRO A 747 15.23 -27.96 -9.68
CA PRO A 747 14.32 -29.02 -10.09
C PRO A 747 15.02 -30.25 -10.68
N VAL A 748 14.63 -31.43 -10.20
CA VAL A 748 15.11 -32.72 -10.70
C VAL A 748 14.11 -33.23 -11.73
N VAL A 749 14.36 -32.86 -12.98
CA VAL A 749 13.60 -33.33 -14.15
C VAL A 749 13.87 -34.82 -14.39
N GLY A 750 12.82 -35.61 -14.59
CA GLY A 750 12.90 -37.04 -14.87
C GLY A 750 13.20 -37.93 -13.65
N ALA A 751 12.88 -37.47 -12.44
CA ALA A 751 12.77 -38.35 -11.27
C ALA A 751 11.48 -39.18 -11.40
N GLN A 752 11.53 -40.45 -11.01
CA GLN A 752 10.36 -41.34 -11.00
C GLN A 752 9.62 -41.20 -9.66
N VAL A 753 8.31 -41.03 -9.74
CA VAL A 753 7.37 -40.99 -8.61
C VAL A 753 6.44 -42.19 -8.74
N ASP A 754 6.48 -43.10 -7.76
CA ASP A 754 5.56 -44.22 -7.61
C ASP A 754 4.57 -43.89 -6.48
N LEU A 755 3.27 -44.05 -6.71
CA LEU A 755 2.18 -43.91 -5.74
C LEU A 755 1.49 -45.26 -5.53
N TYR A 756 1.26 -45.63 -4.28
CA TYR A 756 0.52 -46.84 -3.91
C TYR A 756 -0.75 -46.46 -3.16
N ILE A 757 -1.91 -46.77 -3.73
CA ILE A 757 -3.23 -46.51 -3.13
C ILE A 757 -3.94 -47.86 -2.99
N GLY A 758 -4.02 -48.37 -1.76
CA GLY A 758 -4.51 -49.73 -1.50
C GLY A 758 -3.63 -50.80 -2.13
N ASP A 759 -4.19 -51.55 -3.09
CA ASP A 759 -3.48 -52.60 -3.87
C ASP A 759 -3.06 -52.10 -5.29
N GLU A 760 -3.33 -50.84 -5.64
CA GLU A 760 -3.02 -50.27 -6.97
C GLU A 760 -1.75 -49.39 -6.95
N GLU A 761 -0.97 -49.45 -8.03
CA GLU A 761 0.29 -48.74 -8.22
C GLU A 761 0.17 -47.81 -9.45
N TYR A 762 0.31 -46.51 -9.21
CA TYR A 762 0.36 -45.45 -10.22
C TYR A 762 1.80 -44.93 -10.28
N TYR A 763 2.32 -44.58 -11.46
CA TYR A 763 3.69 -44.08 -11.58
C TYR A 763 3.78 -43.01 -12.66
N GLU A 764 4.59 -41.98 -12.41
CA GLU A 764 4.86 -40.91 -13.38
C GLU A 764 6.27 -40.33 -13.18
N THR A 765 6.73 -39.50 -14.11
CA THR A 765 8.03 -38.83 -14.07
C THR A 765 7.90 -37.32 -13.94
N THR A 766 8.81 -36.71 -13.19
CA THR A 766 8.80 -35.26 -12.97
C THR A 766 9.14 -34.49 -14.23
N LEU A 767 8.36 -33.44 -14.50
CA LEU A 767 8.53 -32.56 -15.67
C LEU A 767 9.60 -31.48 -15.40
N ASN A 768 9.67 -30.46 -16.26
CA ASN A 768 10.74 -29.44 -16.24
C ASN A 768 10.76 -28.59 -14.95
N ASP A 769 9.65 -28.54 -14.23
CA ASP A 769 9.42 -27.89 -12.93
C ASP A 769 9.80 -28.78 -11.73
N GLY A 770 10.10 -30.07 -11.96
CA GLY A 770 10.35 -31.06 -10.92
C GLY A 770 9.09 -31.64 -10.29
N VAL A 771 7.91 -31.39 -10.85
CA VAL A 771 6.61 -31.91 -10.37
C VAL A 771 6.17 -33.09 -11.24
N ALA A 772 5.63 -34.14 -10.61
CA ALA A 772 4.91 -35.21 -11.30
C ALA A 772 3.40 -34.96 -11.14
N TYR A 773 2.66 -35.20 -12.22
CA TYR A 773 1.22 -34.96 -12.33
C TYR A 773 0.56 -36.33 -12.51
N VAL A 774 -0.20 -36.80 -11.53
CA VAL A 774 -0.76 -38.16 -11.54
C VAL A 774 -2.29 -38.08 -11.54
N ASP A 775 -2.91 -38.49 -12.64
CA ASP A 775 -4.37 -38.55 -12.76
C ASP A 775 -4.94 -39.69 -11.91
N LEU A 776 -5.89 -39.37 -11.03
CA LEU A 776 -6.52 -40.30 -10.09
C LEU A 776 -8.05 -40.25 -10.19
N PRO A 777 -8.74 -41.39 -10.01
CA PRO A 777 -10.19 -41.41 -9.98
C PRO A 777 -10.70 -40.67 -8.74
N GLY A 778 -11.86 -40.03 -8.83
CA GLY A 778 -12.44 -39.24 -7.74
C GLY A 778 -12.61 -39.99 -6.42
N SER A 779 -12.73 -41.33 -6.49
CA SER A 779 -12.75 -42.22 -5.32
C SER A 779 -11.44 -42.30 -4.53
N ALA A 780 -10.32 -41.75 -5.03
CA ALA A 780 -9.05 -41.69 -4.32
C ALA A 780 -8.96 -40.54 -3.30
N ARG A 781 -9.89 -39.58 -3.34
CA ARG A 781 -10.06 -38.55 -2.31
C ARG A 781 -10.37 -39.19 -0.95
N GLY A 782 -9.76 -38.67 0.11
CA GLY A 782 -9.83 -39.22 1.46
C GLY A 782 -9.10 -40.56 1.67
N MET A 783 -8.33 -41.06 0.69
CA MET A 783 -7.57 -42.32 0.82
C MET A 783 -6.11 -42.12 1.22
N ASP A 784 -5.60 -43.04 2.04
CA ASP A 784 -4.17 -43.13 2.37
C ASP A 784 -3.35 -43.58 1.14
N VAL A 785 -2.22 -42.91 0.92
CA VAL A 785 -1.30 -43.12 -0.21
C VAL A 785 0.15 -43.20 0.28
N THR A 786 0.89 -44.21 -0.18
CA THR A 786 2.36 -44.24 -0.04
C THR A 786 3.00 -43.59 -1.25
N VAL A 787 3.76 -42.52 -1.03
CA VAL A 787 4.51 -41.78 -2.06
C VAL A 787 5.97 -42.20 -2.06
N ARG A 788 6.52 -42.51 -3.23
CA ARG A 788 7.92 -42.93 -3.38
C ARG A 788 8.62 -42.24 -4.53
N VAL A 789 9.71 -41.52 -4.25
CA VAL A 789 10.44 -40.70 -5.22
C VAL A 789 11.87 -41.18 -5.37
N ARG A 790 12.33 -41.40 -6.62
CA ARG A 790 13.65 -41.98 -6.94
C ARG A 790 14.27 -41.34 -8.19
N GLY A 791 15.58 -41.09 -8.18
CA GLY A 791 16.30 -40.60 -9.36
C GLY A 791 17.81 -40.44 -9.14
N ASP A 792 18.60 -40.39 -10.22
CA ASP A 792 20.08 -40.43 -10.18
C ASP A 792 20.76 -39.25 -9.43
N LYS A 793 20.01 -38.20 -9.09
CA LYS A 793 20.51 -36.97 -8.43
C LYS A 793 19.98 -36.75 -7.01
N ILE A 794 19.16 -37.66 -6.49
CA ILE A 794 18.52 -37.56 -5.16
C ILE A 794 18.70 -38.86 -4.38
N ASP A 795 18.73 -38.76 -3.06
CA ASP A 795 18.53 -39.95 -2.22
C ASP A 795 17.05 -40.39 -2.34
N PRO A 796 16.75 -41.70 -2.45
CA PRO A 796 15.37 -42.19 -2.49
C PRO A 796 14.55 -41.77 -1.26
N ILE A 797 13.35 -41.26 -1.49
CA ILE A 797 12.40 -40.83 -0.45
C ILE A 797 11.13 -41.69 -0.55
N GLU A 798 10.59 -42.09 0.59
CA GLU A 798 9.40 -42.94 0.71
C GLU A 798 8.66 -42.53 1.99
N TYR A 799 7.38 -42.16 1.88
CA TYR A 799 6.54 -41.72 3.00
C TYR A 799 5.07 -41.99 2.74
N ASP A 800 4.30 -42.18 3.80
CA ASP A 800 2.86 -42.32 3.77
C ASP A 800 2.20 -40.97 4.08
N THR A 801 1.11 -40.64 3.38
CA THR A 801 0.24 -39.49 3.64
C THR A 801 -1.19 -39.82 3.17
N THR A 802 -2.12 -38.88 3.21
CA THR A 802 -3.51 -39.03 2.80
C THR A 802 -3.81 -38.01 1.68
N ILE A 803 -4.64 -38.41 0.72
CA ILE A 803 -5.17 -37.49 -0.29
C ILE A 803 -6.38 -36.77 0.32
N THR A 804 -6.38 -35.44 0.32
CA THR A 804 -7.48 -34.62 0.86
C THR A 804 -8.76 -34.77 0.02
N GLU A 805 -9.90 -34.32 0.55
CA GLU A 805 -11.17 -34.29 -0.20
C GLU A 805 -11.12 -33.35 -1.43
N GLU A 806 -10.19 -32.39 -1.45
CA GLU A 806 -9.93 -31.52 -2.60
C GLU A 806 -9.05 -32.19 -3.67
N GLY A 807 -8.26 -33.20 -3.31
CA GLY A 807 -7.34 -33.90 -4.22
C GLY A 807 -5.88 -33.44 -4.14
N SER A 808 -5.46 -32.89 -2.99
CA SER A 808 -4.06 -32.54 -2.67
C SER A 808 -3.45 -33.55 -1.69
N LEU A 809 -2.12 -33.55 -1.52
CA LEU A 809 -1.46 -34.36 -0.48
C LEU A 809 -1.44 -33.62 0.86
N GLU A 810 -1.96 -34.26 1.91
CA GLU A 810 -2.00 -33.67 3.24
C GLU A 810 -0.58 -33.47 3.80
N GLY A 811 -0.31 -32.29 4.37
CA GLY A 811 0.98 -31.98 5.00
C GLY A 811 2.11 -31.57 4.04
N GLY A 812 1.84 -30.66 3.09
CA GLY A 812 2.81 -30.02 2.18
C GLY A 812 3.90 -29.15 2.84
N GLY A 813 4.57 -29.66 3.88
CA GLY A 813 5.68 -29.03 4.59
C GLY A 813 6.97 -29.85 4.42
N ARG A 814 8.10 -29.14 4.26
CA ARG A 814 9.45 -29.72 4.04
C ARG A 814 9.73 -30.94 4.93
N PRO A 815 10.34 -32.03 4.41
CA PRO A 815 10.50 -33.28 5.14
C PRO A 815 11.24 -33.10 6.46
N HIS A 816 10.63 -33.62 7.54
CA HIS A 816 11.20 -33.58 8.88
C HIS A 816 12.61 -34.19 8.91
N ARG A 817 13.60 -33.37 9.27
CA ARG A 817 14.96 -33.82 9.56
C ARG A 817 14.95 -34.73 10.79
N GLN A 818 14.95 -36.05 10.58
CA GLN A 818 14.97 -37.03 11.66
C GLN A 818 16.22 -36.83 12.55
N GLU A 819 16.05 -36.29 13.75
CA GLU A 819 17.12 -36.23 14.75
C GLU A 819 17.49 -37.63 15.22
N HIS A 820 18.51 -38.25 14.61
CA HIS A 820 19.13 -39.45 15.17
C HIS A 820 19.91 -39.14 16.45
N ARG A 821 19.20 -39.11 17.59
CA ARG A 821 19.79 -38.94 18.91
C ARG A 821 19.84 -40.24 19.72
N LYS A 822 21.07 -40.78 19.78
CA LYS A 822 21.69 -41.65 20.83
C LYS A 822 21.92 -43.13 20.49
N ALA A 823 23.21 -43.48 20.40
CA ALA A 823 23.75 -44.67 21.07
C ALA A 823 25.15 -44.36 21.66
N ARG A 824 25.50 -45.04 22.76
CA ARG A 824 26.77 -44.83 23.50
C ARG A 824 27.93 -45.58 22.82
N GLY A 825 29.17 -45.10 23.00
CA GLY A 825 30.38 -45.71 22.42
C GLY A 825 30.75 -47.09 22.99
N PRO A 826 31.86 -47.69 22.51
CA PRO A 826 33.07 -47.61 23.36
C PRO A 826 34.41 -47.40 22.60
N ARG A 827 35.45 -47.22 23.42
CA ARG A 827 36.88 -46.99 23.08
C ARG A 827 37.48 -48.04 22.12
N CYS A 828 38.39 -47.62 21.23
CA CYS A 828 39.83 -47.98 21.32
C CYS A 828 40.80 -47.32 20.30
N ARG A 829 41.91 -46.80 20.83
CA ARG A 829 43.29 -46.75 20.27
C ARG A 829 43.56 -46.26 18.82
N GLY A 830 44.13 -45.04 18.75
CA GLY A 830 45.57 -44.85 18.46
C GLY A 830 45.96 -44.28 17.09
N GLY A 831 46.74 -43.18 17.05
CA GLY A 831 47.10 -42.58 15.74
C GLY A 831 48.00 -41.33 15.60
N ARG A 832 48.75 -40.89 16.63
CA ARG A 832 50.05 -40.16 16.48
C ARG A 832 50.22 -38.88 15.56
N VAL A 833 50.45 -37.74 16.24
CA VAL A 833 51.46 -36.64 16.00
C VAL A 833 51.26 -35.59 14.84
N PRO A 834 51.96 -34.40 14.81
CA PRO A 834 51.31 -33.13 15.21
C PRO A 834 51.66 -31.85 14.37
N GLY A 835 51.22 -30.67 14.85
CA GLY A 835 51.78 -29.33 14.55
C GLY A 835 50.69 -28.29 14.26
N LEU A 836 50.76 -27.01 14.66
CA LEU A 836 51.81 -26.23 15.32
C LEU A 836 51.21 -25.13 16.25
N ASP A 837 52.07 -24.30 16.88
CA ASP A 837 51.81 -23.50 18.10
C ASP A 837 51.87 -21.97 17.86
N HIS A 838 51.03 -21.18 18.57
CA HIS A 838 51.29 -19.84 19.20
C HIS A 838 50.00 -18.96 19.26
N ARG A 839 49.53 -18.43 20.42
CA ARG A 839 50.07 -17.41 21.38
C ARG A 839 50.04 -15.97 20.79
N ARG A 840 49.64 -14.87 21.48
CA ARG A 840 49.55 -14.54 22.93
C ARG A 840 48.84 -13.16 23.23
N ARG A 841 48.01 -13.08 24.29
CA ARG A 841 47.98 -12.14 25.48
C ARG A 841 47.79 -10.58 25.44
N HIS A 842 46.70 -10.13 26.13
CA HIS A 842 46.58 -9.25 27.35
C HIS A 842 47.22 -7.84 27.55
N ARG A 843 46.39 -6.87 28.06
CA ARG A 843 46.55 -5.88 29.23
C ARG A 843 45.94 -4.47 28.92
N ARG A 844 45.62 -3.50 29.83
CA ARG A 844 45.09 -3.42 31.25
C ARG A 844 44.94 -1.92 31.73
N HIS A 845 43.85 -1.55 32.45
CA HIS A 845 43.73 -0.60 33.62
C HIS A 845 43.76 0.98 33.60
N ARG A 846 42.77 1.59 34.34
CA ARG A 846 42.81 2.70 35.39
C ARG A 846 43.00 4.19 34.94
N ARG A 847 42.61 5.31 35.65
CA ARG A 847 41.93 5.64 36.97
C ARG A 847 41.59 7.17 37.11
N ALA A 848 40.52 7.55 37.85
CA ALA A 848 40.33 8.66 38.88
C ALA A 848 40.80 10.15 38.67
N ALA A 849 40.37 11.23 39.37
CA ALA A 849 39.16 11.66 40.16
C ALA A 849 39.35 13.08 40.84
N VAL A 850 38.26 13.71 41.38
CA VAL A 850 38.16 14.77 42.47
C VAL A 850 38.28 16.29 42.14
N GLY A 851 37.36 17.14 42.67
CA GLY A 851 37.61 18.58 42.99
C GLY A 851 36.39 19.52 43.21
N VAL A 852 36.28 20.20 44.38
CA VAL A 852 35.21 21.15 44.87
C VAL A 852 35.74 21.90 46.14
N PRO A 853 35.12 22.94 46.80
CA PRO A 853 33.84 23.68 46.61
C PRO A 853 33.87 25.24 46.88
N HIS A 854 32.70 25.85 47.20
CA HIS A 854 32.42 27.11 47.97
C HIS A 854 32.43 28.50 47.26
N THR A 855 31.63 29.55 47.61
CA THR A 855 30.28 29.76 48.26
C THR A 855 29.92 31.28 48.28
N ASP A 856 28.62 31.60 48.40
CA ASP A 856 28.01 32.73 49.17
C ASP A 856 27.80 34.16 48.57
N LYS A 857 26.52 34.60 48.63
CA LYS A 857 25.96 35.93 49.03
C LYS A 857 25.69 37.08 48.03
N ALA A 858 24.44 37.14 47.57
CA ALA A 858 23.39 38.13 47.94
C ALA A 858 23.69 39.65 48.06
N TYR A 859 22.89 40.48 47.35
CA TYR A 859 22.09 41.68 47.77
C TYR A 859 21.40 42.24 46.50
N ARG A 860 20.07 42.42 46.34
CA ARG A 860 19.05 43.27 47.02
C ARG A 860 19.03 44.75 46.58
N GLY A 861 18.05 45.12 45.74
CA GLY A 861 17.60 46.50 45.43
C GLY A 861 16.83 46.54 44.09
N THR A 862 15.55 46.95 43.99
CA THR A 862 15.01 48.34 43.92
C THR A 862 15.59 49.15 42.74
N GLU A 863 14.83 49.86 41.89
CA GLU A 863 13.44 50.34 41.98
C GLU A 863 12.96 50.91 40.60
N THR A 864 11.66 50.77 40.28
CA THR A 864 10.81 51.69 39.46
C THR A 864 11.32 52.44 38.21
N GLY A 865 10.54 52.44 37.12
CA GLY A 865 10.61 53.51 36.08
C GLY A 865 9.89 53.25 34.76
N LEU A 866 8.56 53.08 34.69
CA LEU A 866 7.64 54.17 34.28
C LEU A 866 8.07 55.00 33.04
N LEU A 867 7.48 54.74 31.85
CA LEU A 867 6.57 55.66 31.10
C LEU A 867 6.55 55.48 29.56
N ARG A 868 5.33 55.37 29.00
CA ARG A 868 4.84 55.87 27.68
C ARG A 868 5.54 55.37 26.39
N GLY A 869 4.85 54.99 25.31
CA GLY A 869 3.40 54.86 25.06
C GLY A 869 2.91 55.52 23.76
N ALA A 870 1.81 54.97 23.22
CA ALA A 870 0.90 55.51 22.19
C ALA A 870 1.41 55.65 20.73
N GLY A 871 0.48 55.39 19.78
CA GLY A 871 0.62 55.74 18.35
C GLY A 871 0.49 54.53 17.42
N GLU A 872 -0.65 53.84 17.37
CA GLU A 872 -1.66 54.05 16.32
C GLU A 872 -1.17 54.00 14.86
N GLY A 873 -1.56 52.93 14.16
CA GLY A 873 -2.42 53.11 12.97
C GLY A 873 -1.85 52.77 11.60
N GLY A 874 -2.62 51.97 10.84
CA GLY A 874 -2.70 52.19 9.37
C GLY A 874 -2.61 50.99 8.44
N ARG A 875 -3.65 50.14 8.44
CA ARG A 875 -4.16 49.33 7.31
C ARG A 875 -3.49 49.50 5.93
N GLY A 876 -3.09 48.39 5.30
CA GLY A 876 -2.82 48.31 3.86
C GLY A 876 -2.88 46.87 3.33
N ALA A 877 -3.96 46.50 2.64
CA ALA A 877 -4.20 45.15 2.15
C ALA A 877 -3.77 44.94 0.68
N ARG A 878 -3.81 43.66 0.23
CA ARG A 878 -3.39 43.07 -1.06
C ARG A 878 -1.89 42.68 -1.07
N GLY A 879 -1.49 41.44 -1.40
CA GLY A 879 -2.21 40.30 -1.98
C GLY A 879 -1.67 39.97 -3.36
N GLY A 880 -1.19 38.73 -3.55
CA GLY A 880 -0.65 38.24 -4.83
C GLY A 880 0.48 37.22 -4.65
N ASP A 881 0.11 35.95 -4.82
CA ASP A 881 0.90 34.79 -5.27
C ASP A 881 2.42 34.72 -5.05
N ARG A 882 2.85 33.62 -4.41
CA ARG A 882 4.16 33.01 -4.66
C ARG A 882 4.01 31.57 -5.11
N SER A 883 4.57 31.30 -6.27
CA SER A 883 4.76 29.98 -6.88
C SER A 883 5.69 29.07 -6.04
N HIS A 884 5.51 27.76 -6.20
CA HIS A 884 6.39 26.68 -5.70
C HIS A 884 7.89 26.93 -5.91
N GLY A 885 8.74 26.29 -5.10
CA GLY A 885 10.16 26.27 -5.45
C GLY A 885 11.22 25.62 -4.55
N ARG A 886 10.90 24.70 -3.63
CA ARG A 886 11.72 23.48 -3.35
C ARG A 886 11.12 22.59 -2.29
#